data_AF-A0A834GFG0-F1
#
_entry.id   AF-A0A834GFG0-F1
#
_cell.length_a   1.000
_cell.length_b   1.000
_cell.length_c   1.000
_cell.angle_alpha   90.00
_cell.angle_beta   90.00
_cell.angle_gamma   90.00
#
_symmetry.space_group_name_H-M   'P 1'
#
loop_
_entity.id
_entity.type
_entity.pdbx_description
1 polymer ?
#
loop_
_entity_poly.entity_id
_entity_poly.type
_entity_poly.pdbx_seq_one_letter_code
_entity_poly.pdbx_strand_id
1 'polypeptide(L)'
;MAVNSCDEGKDAYSISVLPDAGTTNLQCESQLAFLGDSEVLNQSNTQMCLDAKLNCQNYISLEMENAEAYSPCIVDVDIENGNSGTPIANDDSKEKMKIEGPLIITVSINCHCMSMFYNLTVCDNVFEAADQSMTDKVQYGNNNPNILDTQEQKTLPRGPCAAPGEPVKHGATITTADCHWYRNSSQARTCHRHRYYRAKATCVFHFDLDGHSLIMLLCGNKSCDVDSGLFRVTLRHRGPDWSGLHCHDNCYLAHQRLAIVDPASGDQPLYNEDKTVVVTVNGEIYNHRKLKEKLTSHEFRTGSDCEVIAHLYEEYGEEFVDMLDGMFSFVLLDTRDKSFIAARDAIGITPLYMGWGLDGSVWFASEMKALSDDCEQFISFPPGHIYSSKQGGLRRWYNPPWFLEHIPSTPFDPLVLREAFEKAVIKRLMTDVPFGVLLSGGLDSSLVAAVASRHLVESEAACQWGSQLHTFCIGLKGSPDLKAAREVADYLGTRHHEFYFTVQEGIDALEEVIYHIETYDVTTIRASTPMFLMSRKIKSLGVKMVLSGEGSDEIFGGYLYFHKAPNKEELHQETCRKIKSLHLYDCLRANKSTSAWGVEARVPFLDKEFINLAMNIDPQWKMVRPDLGRIEKWVLRNAFDDEQKPYLPKHILYRQKEQFSDGVGYSWIDGLKDHANEQVTDSMLSHASFVYPENTPTTKEAYYYRTIFERFFPKNPARSTVPGGPSIACSTAKAVEWDAAWSKNLDPSGRAALGVHEAAYEEAVEAKNVTVMNGPQQKIQGTVEKTATVA
;
A
#
# COMPACT_ATOMS: atom_id res chain seq x y z
N MET A 1 19.62 -37.96 -39.42
CA MET A 1 20.70 -37.98 -40.43
C MET A 1 21.59 -36.79 -40.14
N ALA A 2 22.89 -37.03 -40.13
CA ALA A 2 23.92 -36.08 -39.75
C ALA A 2 24.17 -34.97 -40.79
N VAL A 3 24.95 -33.98 -40.33
CA VAL A 3 25.93 -33.14 -41.04
C VAL A 3 25.61 -31.64 -41.12
N ASN A 4 26.54 -30.90 -40.51
CA ASN A 4 26.78 -29.46 -40.48
C ASN A 4 26.93 -28.79 -41.85
N SER A 5 26.68 -27.48 -41.92
CA SER A 5 27.70 -26.51 -42.35
C SER A 5 27.30 -25.09 -41.92
N CYS A 6 28.23 -24.43 -41.23
CA CYS A 6 28.24 -22.99 -40.96
C CYS A 6 29.06 -22.31 -42.07
N ASP A 7 28.70 -21.06 -42.40
CA ASP A 7 29.57 -20.12 -43.12
C ASP A 7 29.52 -18.75 -42.40
N GLU A 8 30.65 -18.06 -42.43
CA GLU A 8 31.19 -17.12 -41.44
C GLU A 8 30.78 -15.64 -41.60
N GLY A 9 31.03 -14.85 -40.54
CA GLY A 9 31.13 -13.40 -40.57
C GLY A 9 31.08 -12.73 -39.19
N LYS A 10 32.21 -12.65 -38.48
CA LYS A 10 32.37 -11.86 -37.24
C LYS A 10 33.56 -10.90 -37.36
N ASP A 11 33.35 -9.63 -36.99
CA ASP A 11 34.39 -8.72 -36.50
C ASP A 11 34.45 -8.84 -34.96
N ALA A 12 35.65 -9.04 -34.39
CA ALA A 12 35.89 -9.07 -32.94
C ALA A 12 37.13 -8.24 -32.56
N TYR A 13 37.06 -7.52 -31.44
CA TYR A 13 38.16 -6.77 -30.82
C TYR A 13 38.84 -7.62 -29.72
N SER A 14 40.16 -7.51 -29.57
CA SER A 14 40.99 -8.30 -28.64
C SER A 14 41.39 -7.53 -27.36
N ILE A 15 41.46 -8.24 -26.22
CA ILE A 15 42.14 -7.81 -24.98
C ILE A 15 43.19 -8.87 -24.66
N SER A 16 44.43 -8.47 -24.39
CA SER A 16 45.57 -9.36 -24.11
C SER A 16 45.82 -9.50 -22.61
N VAL A 17 46.08 -10.74 -22.15
CA VAL A 17 46.51 -11.06 -20.78
C VAL A 17 47.87 -11.75 -20.87
N LEU A 18 48.87 -11.22 -20.18
CA LEU A 18 50.20 -11.84 -20.04
C LEU A 18 50.17 -12.89 -18.91
N PRO A 19 50.82 -14.06 -19.05
CA PRO A 19 50.92 -15.04 -17.99
C PRO A 19 52.20 -14.83 -17.17
N ASP A 20 52.13 -15.01 -15.85
CA ASP A 20 53.26 -15.62 -15.14
C ASP A 20 52.86 -16.40 -13.86
N ALA A 21 53.33 -17.65 -13.88
CA ALA A 21 53.57 -18.71 -12.89
C ALA A 21 53.07 -18.61 -11.43
N GLY A 22 52.52 -19.74 -10.95
CA GLY A 22 52.78 -20.23 -9.59
C GLY A 22 51.61 -20.90 -8.86
N THR A 23 51.50 -22.23 -8.98
CA THR A 23 50.68 -23.10 -8.12
C THR A 23 51.01 -22.99 -6.63
N THR A 24 50.02 -22.86 -5.74
CA THR A 24 49.94 -23.64 -4.47
C THR A 24 48.59 -23.50 -3.75
N ASN A 25 48.16 -24.62 -3.14
CA ASN A 25 46.94 -24.86 -2.37
C ASN A 25 46.72 -23.89 -1.18
N LEU A 26 45.46 -23.55 -0.90
CA LEU A 26 45.01 -22.93 0.35
C LEU A 26 44.22 -23.95 1.19
N GLN A 27 44.78 -24.31 2.36
CA GLN A 27 44.09 -24.97 3.47
C GLN A 27 43.41 -23.90 4.34
N CYS A 28 42.18 -24.16 4.80
CA CYS A 28 41.53 -23.40 5.87
C CYS A 28 41.86 -24.05 7.23
N GLU A 29 42.59 -23.34 8.09
CA GLU A 29 42.65 -23.61 9.53
C GLU A 29 41.79 -22.59 10.27
N SER A 30 40.93 -23.09 11.16
CA SER A 30 40.12 -22.32 12.10
C SER A 30 40.88 -22.16 13.42
N GLN A 31 40.92 -20.95 13.98
CA GLN A 31 41.29 -20.72 15.38
C GLN A 31 40.11 -20.15 16.16
N LEU A 32 39.55 -21.01 17.01
CA LEU A 32 38.67 -20.68 18.14
C LEU A 32 39.55 -20.40 19.37
N ALA A 33 39.27 -19.32 20.10
CA ALA A 33 39.81 -19.08 21.44
C ALA A 33 38.70 -19.26 22.49
N PHE A 34 38.98 -20.14 23.46
CA PHE A 34 38.16 -20.56 24.61
C PHE A 34 38.39 -19.69 25.85
N LEU A 35 37.35 -19.50 26.67
CA LEU A 35 37.35 -19.46 28.16
C LEU A 35 35.91 -19.82 28.62
N GLY A 36 35.60 -21.03 29.12
CA GLY A 36 35.63 -21.49 30.53
C GLY A 36 34.24 -21.27 31.19
N ASP A 37 33.49 -22.18 31.81
CA ASP A 37 33.72 -23.48 32.46
C ASP A 37 32.41 -24.33 32.51
N SER A 38 32.57 -25.67 32.59
CA SER A 38 31.73 -26.77 33.15
C SER A 38 30.20 -26.59 33.33
N GLU A 39 29.29 -27.51 32.98
CA GLU A 39 29.26 -28.95 33.31
C GLU A 39 28.03 -29.68 32.67
N VAL A 40 28.19 -30.98 32.37
CA VAL A 40 27.19 -32.06 32.14
C VAL A 40 26.39 -32.14 30.81
N LEU A 41 26.84 -33.07 29.95
CA LEU A 41 26.11 -33.70 28.84
C LEU A 41 25.26 -34.88 29.32
N ASN A 42 24.00 -35.01 28.86
CA ASN A 42 23.46 -36.32 28.46
C ASN A 42 22.21 -36.25 27.54
N GLN A 43 22.39 -36.76 26.33
CA GLN A 43 21.51 -37.56 25.45
C GLN A 43 20.07 -37.11 25.10
N SER A 44 19.87 -36.70 23.84
CA SER A 44 19.14 -37.50 22.81
C SER A 44 19.13 -36.80 21.43
N ASN A 45 19.43 -37.59 20.39
CA ASN A 45 19.39 -37.26 18.94
C ASN A 45 17.97 -36.81 18.51
N THR A 46 17.68 -35.99 17.50
CA THR A 46 18.16 -35.97 16.10
C THR A 46 17.55 -34.72 15.42
N GLN A 47 18.21 -34.17 14.38
CA GLN A 47 17.67 -33.19 13.40
C GLN A 47 17.80 -31.67 13.68
N MET A 48 19.03 -31.16 13.74
CA MET A 48 19.36 -29.77 13.38
C MET A 48 20.60 -29.79 12.49
N CYS A 49 20.42 -29.73 11.17
CA CYS A 49 21.46 -29.39 10.18
C CYS A 49 20.80 -29.20 8.81
N LEU A 50 20.21 -28.03 8.58
CA LEU A 50 19.91 -27.50 7.25
C LEU A 50 19.61 -26.00 7.34
N ASP A 51 20.50 -25.24 7.98
CA ASP A 51 20.48 -23.77 7.95
C ASP A 51 21.91 -23.26 8.17
N ALA A 52 22.70 -23.27 7.09
CA ALA A 52 23.95 -22.53 6.96
C ALA A 52 24.36 -22.48 5.48
N LYS A 53 23.81 -21.52 4.72
CA LYS A 53 24.52 -20.98 3.55
C LYS A 53 25.07 -19.61 3.91
N LEU A 54 26.39 -19.60 4.01
CA LEU A 54 27.23 -18.49 4.44
C LEU A 54 27.18 -17.30 3.47
N ASN A 55 27.10 -16.13 4.11
CA ASN A 55 27.73 -14.88 3.69
C ASN A 55 29.19 -15.09 3.26
N CYS A 56 29.51 -14.72 2.02
CA CYS A 56 30.86 -14.35 1.60
C CYS A 56 30.75 -13.22 0.57
N GLN A 57 30.72 -11.97 1.07
CA GLN A 57 31.13 -10.80 0.30
C GLN A 57 32.64 -10.94 0.02
N ASN A 58 33.07 -10.86 -1.23
CA ASN A 58 34.43 -10.48 -1.59
C ASN A 58 34.45 -9.65 -2.88
N TYR A 59 35.29 -8.62 -2.84
CA TYR A 59 35.41 -7.48 -3.73
C TYR A 59 35.72 -7.84 -5.19
N ILE A 60 35.00 -7.22 -6.12
CA ILE A 60 35.46 -6.96 -7.49
C ILE A 60 35.85 -5.49 -7.55
N SER A 61 37.14 -5.18 -7.68
CA SER A 61 37.61 -3.82 -7.97
C SER A 61 37.60 -3.60 -9.48
N LEU A 62 36.68 -2.75 -9.95
CA LEU A 62 36.73 -2.14 -11.28
C LEU A 62 37.37 -0.75 -11.13
N GLU A 63 38.61 -0.58 -11.56
CA GLU A 63 39.18 0.75 -11.74
C GLU A 63 38.63 1.35 -13.04
N MET A 64 37.80 2.38 -12.91
CA MET A 64 37.38 3.23 -14.03
C MET A 64 38.27 4.48 -14.04
N GLU A 65 39.22 4.57 -14.97
CA GLU A 65 39.89 5.84 -15.25
C GLU A 65 38.88 6.79 -15.94
N ASN A 66 38.60 7.91 -15.28
CA ASN A 66 37.82 9.07 -15.73
C ASN A 66 36.29 8.89 -15.87
N ALA A 67 35.57 8.82 -14.75
CA ALA A 67 34.17 9.23 -14.67
C ALA A 67 33.88 9.94 -13.33
N GLU A 68 33.45 11.20 -13.39
CA GLU A 68 32.95 11.94 -12.22
C GLU A 68 31.68 11.26 -11.68
N ALA A 69 31.68 11.00 -10.37
CA ALA A 69 30.75 10.12 -9.68
C ALA A 69 29.32 10.67 -9.56
N TYR A 70 28.32 9.86 -9.94
CA TYR A 70 26.93 9.96 -9.49
C TYR A 70 26.38 8.54 -9.19
N SER A 71 26.08 8.28 -7.91
CA SER A 71 25.43 7.10 -7.29
C SER A 71 26.07 5.69 -7.41
N PRO A 72 25.96 4.84 -6.36
CA PRO A 72 26.40 3.45 -6.42
C PRO A 72 25.36 2.55 -7.13
N CYS A 73 25.77 1.76 -8.14
CA CYS A 73 24.93 0.74 -8.78
C CYS A 73 24.93 -0.57 -7.93
N ILE A 74 23.76 -1.21 -7.81
CA ILE A 74 23.58 -2.54 -7.18
C ILE A 74 23.67 -3.61 -8.28
N VAL A 75 24.40 -4.70 -8.02
CA VAL A 75 24.54 -5.84 -8.94
C VAL A 75 23.85 -7.05 -8.34
N ASP A 76 22.83 -7.57 -9.02
CA ASP A 76 22.16 -8.83 -8.68
C ASP A 76 22.66 -9.94 -9.61
N VAL A 77 22.98 -11.11 -9.03
CA VAL A 77 23.46 -12.29 -9.76
C VAL A 77 22.54 -13.46 -9.47
N ASP A 78 21.82 -13.92 -10.49
CA ASP A 78 21.00 -15.13 -10.44
C ASP A 78 21.71 -16.30 -11.16
N ILE A 79 21.66 -17.48 -10.55
CA ILE A 79 22.23 -18.71 -11.11
C ILE A 79 21.10 -19.75 -11.22
N GLU A 80 20.64 -20.05 -12.43
CA GLU A 80 19.68 -21.13 -12.69
C GLU A 80 20.38 -22.39 -13.23
N ASN A 81 20.04 -23.55 -12.65
CA ASN A 81 20.46 -24.86 -13.16
C ASN A 81 19.33 -25.47 -14.01
N GLY A 82 19.48 -25.47 -15.32
CA GLY A 82 18.61 -26.22 -16.24
C GLY A 82 19.16 -27.62 -16.50
N ASN A 83 18.69 -28.64 -15.77
CA ASN A 83 18.45 -30.01 -16.27
C ASN A 83 18.01 -30.97 -15.16
N SER A 84 16.96 -31.75 -15.43
CA SER A 84 16.49 -32.88 -14.63
C SER A 84 17.33 -34.13 -14.92
N GLY A 85 17.99 -34.68 -13.90
CA GLY A 85 18.73 -35.95 -13.98
C GLY A 85 18.28 -36.94 -12.90
N THR A 86 18.01 -38.18 -13.28
CA THR A 86 17.63 -39.28 -12.39
C THR A 86 18.85 -39.90 -11.68
N PRO A 87 18.70 -40.37 -10.42
CA PRO A 87 19.81 -40.97 -9.67
C PRO A 87 20.05 -42.43 -10.07
N ILE A 88 21.32 -42.82 -10.25
CA ILE A 88 21.75 -44.21 -10.40
C ILE A 88 22.36 -44.66 -9.07
N ALA A 89 21.81 -45.72 -8.48
CA ALA A 89 22.35 -46.33 -7.26
C ALA A 89 23.57 -47.22 -7.57
N ASN A 90 24.65 -47.07 -6.79
CA ASN A 90 25.45 -48.18 -6.26
C ASN A 90 26.50 -47.70 -5.23
N ASP A 91 26.86 -48.64 -4.36
CA ASP A 91 27.60 -48.58 -3.10
C ASP A 91 28.82 -47.64 -2.98
N ASP A 92 28.94 -47.15 -1.75
CA ASP A 92 30.12 -46.67 -1.02
C ASP A 92 30.98 -45.53 -1.61
N SER A 93 30.93 -44.42 -0.85
CA SER A 93 31.92 -43.34 -0.74
C SER A 93 31.92 -42.23 -1.81
N LYS A 94 31.48 -41.04 -1.35
CA LYS A 94 31.62 -39.70 -1.97
C LYS A 94 30.93 -39.51 -3.32
N GLU A 95 29.69 -39.01 -3.29
CA GLU A 95 29.05 -38.41 -4.47
C GLU A 95 29.88 -37.21 -4.96
N LYS A 96 30.49 -37.35 -6.14
CA LYS A 96 30.94 -36.24 -6.97
C LYS A 96 29.89 -36.03 -8.05
N MET A 97 29.25 -34.87 -8.06
CA MET A 97 28.36 -34.46 -9.15
C MET A 97 29.23 -33.99 -10.32
N LYS A 98 29.20 -34.71 -11.44
CA LYS A 98 29.85 -34.29 -12.68
C LYS A 98 28.83 -33.49 -13.49
N ILE A 99 29.02 -32.18 -13.60
CA ILE A 99 28.19 -31.31 -14.44
C ILE A 99 28.78 -31.36 -15.85
N GLU A 100 28.08 -32.02 -16.77
CA GLU A 100 28.40 -31.97 -18.21
C GLU A 100 27.31 -31.13 -18.91
N GLY A 101 27.64 -29.88 -19.21
CA GLY A 101 26.77 -28.90 -19.88
C GLY A 101 27.24 -27.46 -19.64
N PRO A 102 26.94 -26.50 -20.53
CA PRO A 102 27.36 -25.11 -20.36
C PRO A 102 26.69 -24.47 -19.13
N LEU A 103 27.49 -23.83 -18.28
CA LEU A 103 27.00 -23.03 -17.16
C LEU A 103 26.65 -21.63 -17.70
N ILE A 104 25.38 -21.24 -17.64
CA ILE A 104 24.94 -19.90 -18.03
C ILE A 104 24.88 -19.05 -16.76
N ILE A 105 25.74 -18.04 -16.67
CA ILE A 105 25.70 -17.03 -15.62
C ILE A 105 25.12 -15.76 -16.25
N THR A 106 23.94 -15.34 -15.79
CA THR A 106 23.33 -14.09 -16.22
C THR A 106 23.65 -13.03 -15.18
N VAL A 107 24.39 -11.99 -15.58
CA VAL A 107 24.68 -10.83 -14.72
C VAL A 107 23.83 -9.67 -15.19
N SER A 108 22.89 -9.23 -14.37
CA SER A 108 22.06 -8.05 -14.64
C SER A 108 22.64 -6.84 -13.93
N ILE A 109 23.12 -5.87 -14.70
CA ILE A 109 23.60 -4.59 -14.17
C ILE A 109 22.52 -3.54 -14.44
N ASN A 110 21.79 -3.13 -13.40
CA ASN A 110 20.85 -2.02 -13.49
C ASN A 110 21.56 -0.73 -13.09
N CYS A 111 21.93 0.10 -14.06
CA CYS A 111 22.24 1.50 -13.79
C CYS A 111 21.08 2.37 -14.30
N HIS A 112 20.52 3.17 -13.39
CA HIS A 112 19.53 4.20 -13.70
C HIS A 112 20.18 5.37 -14.42
N CYS A 113 20.57 5.16 -15.69
CA CYS A 113 20.70 6.14 -16.76
C CYS A 113 21.34 5.43 -17.98
N MET A 114 20.57 5.26 -19.06
CA MET A 114 20.91 4.59 -20.32
C MET A 114 21.15 3.07 -20.25
N SER A 115 20.21 2.31 -20.83
CA SER A 115 20.39 0.90 -21.13
C SER A 115 21.30 0.70 -22.36
N MET A 116 22.47 0.11 -22.15
CA MET A 116 23.21 -0.62 -23.19
C MET A 116 23.32 -2.08 -22.75
N PHE A 117 22.85 -3.00 -23.60
CA PHE A 117 22.98 -4.44 -23.38
C PHE A 117 24.27 -4.94 -24.03
N TYR A 118 25.09 -5.67 -23.29
CA TYR A 118 26.18 -6.49 -23.83
C TYR A 118 25.87 -7.96 -23.53
N ASN A 119 25.83 -8.80 -24.56
CA ASN A 119 25.86 -10.24 -24.40
C ASN A 119 27.32 -10.72 -24.51
N LEU A 120 27.85 -11.29 -23.43
CA LEU A 120 29.10 -12.05 -23.49
C LEU A 120 28.75 -13.51 -23.80
N THR A 121 29.29 -14.04 -24.90
CA THR A 121 29.31 -15.48 -25.17
C THR A 121 30.77 -15.89 -25.26
N VAL A 122 31.24 -16.67 -24.28
CA VAL A 122 32.58 -17.26 -24.32
C VAL A 122 32.49 -18.56 -25.12
N CYS A 123 33.08 -18.57 -26.31
CA CYS A 123 33.34 -19.80 -27.05
C CYS A 123 34.85 -20.01 -27.11
N ASP A 124 35.29 -21.22 -26.77
CA ASP A 124 36.68 -21.65 -26.92
C ASP A 124 37.12 -21.49 -28.39
N ASN A 125 38.23 -20.79 -28.62
CA ASN A 125 38.87 -20.72 -29.94
C ASN A 125 40.27 -21.32 -29.91
N VAL A 126 40.50 -22.17 -30.93
CA VAL A 126 41.80 -22.58 -31.44
C VAL A 126 42.45 -21.38 -32.15
N PHE A 127 43.77 -21.25 -32.01
CA PHE A 127 44.61 -20.15 -32.53
C PHE A 127 44.72 -20.14 -34.07
N GLU A 128 44.66 -18.95 -34.68
CA GLU A 128 45.47 -18.55 -35.85
C GLU A 128 45.50 -17.01 -35.98
N ALA A 129 46.56 -16.44 -36.58
CA ALA A 129 46.97 -15.04 -36.47
C ALA A 129 46.96 -14.26 -37.82
N ALA A 130 46.81 -12.93 -37.75
CA ALA A 130 47.14 -11.83 -38.73
C ALA A 130 45.96 -10.83 -38.91
N ASP A 131 46.03 -9.54 -39.27
CA ASP A 131 46.98 -8.40 -39.27
C ASP A 131 46.14 -7.12 -39.65
N GLN A 132 46.74 -5.92 -39.60
CA GLN A 132 46.25 -4.54 -39.38
C GLN A 132 45.44 -3.70 -40.43
N SER A 133 44.78 -2.64 -39.88
CA SER A 133 44.69 -1.20 -40.30
C SER A 133 43.61 -0.66 -41.27
N MET A 134 42.90 0.43 -40.88
CA MET A 134 43.12 1.86 -41.28
C MET A 134 41.94 2.84 -40.96
N THR A 135 42.25 4.13 -40.89
CA THR A 135 41.54 5.31 -40.31
C THR A 135 41.01 6.36 -41.34
N ASP A 136 40.26 7.39 -40.85
CA ASP A 136 40.08 8.82 -41.29
C ASP A 136 38.66 9.28 -41.75
N LYS A 137 38.12 10.54 -41.65
CA LYS A 137 38.27 11.80 -40.85
C LYS A 137 37.34 12.95 -41.42
N VAL A 138 36.91 13.94 -40.57
CA VAL A 138 36.78 15.44 -40.82
C VAL A 138 35.46 16.19 -41.27
N GLN A 139 34.98 17.12 -40.38
CA GLN A 139 34.58 18.58 -40.35
C GLN A 139 33.58 19.42 -41.24
N TYR A 140 32.71 20.20 -40.52
CA TYR A 140 32.25 21.65 -40.42
C TYR A 140 32.26 22.79 -41.50
N GLY A 141 31.30 23.75 -41.38
CA GLY A 141 31.29 25.16 -41.89
C GLY A 141 29.97 25.99 -41.63
N ASN A 142 29.97 27.35 -41.70
CA ASN A 142 29.23 28.33 -40.82
C ASN A 142 28.41 29.49 -41.52
N ASN A 143 27.64 30.30 -40.75
CA ASN A 143 27.28 31.77 -40.85
C ASN A 143 25.88 32.36 -41.31
N ASN A 144 25.59 33.60 -40.82
CA ASN A 144 24.34 34.37 -40.48
C ASN A 144 24.17 35.71 -41.33
N PRO A 145 23.38 36.79 -41.01
CA PRO A 145 21.92 37.11 -40.79
C PRO A 145 21.33 38.32 -41.63
N ASN A 146 19.98 38.64 -41.56
CA ASN A 146 19.34 39.98 -41.21
C ASN A 146 17.89 40.33 -41.75
N ILE A 147 17.05 40.96 -40.88
CA ILE A 147 16.09 42.13 -41.02
C ILE A 147 14.54 42.02 -41.34
N LEU A 148 13.72 42.52 -40.36
CA LEU A 148 12.48 43.39 -40.25
C LEU A 148 11.08 43.22 -40.96
N ASP A 149 10.03 43.33 -40.09
CA ASP A 149 8.75 44.13 -40.06
C ASP A 149 7.33 43.80 -40.66
N THR A 150 6.33 43.94 -39.75
CA THR A 150 4.92 44.45 -39.75
C THR A 150 3.69 43.94 -40.59
N GLN A 151 2.63 43.59 -39.82
CA GLN A 151 1.19 44.01 -39.81
C GLN A 151 0.05 43.47 -40.74
N GLU A 152 -1.08 43.12 -40.06
CA GLU A 152 -2.54 43.36 -40.33
C GLU A 152 -3.22 42.82 -41.62
N GLN A 153 -4.53 42.53 -41.76
CA GLN A 153 -5.72 42.18 -40.94
C GLN A 153 -6.86 41.87 -41.97
N LYS A 154 -7.97 41.22 -41.52
CA LYS A 154 -9.39 41.33 -42.02
C LYS A 154 -10.01 40.40 -43.11
N THR A 155 -10.89 39.49 -42.61
CA THR A 155 -12.35 39.28 -42.84
C THR A 155 -12.99 38.93 -44.21
N LEU A 156 -13.61 37.72 -44.27
CA LEU A 156 -15.02 37.31 -44.61
C LEU A 156 -15.65 37.69 -45.99
N PRO A 157 -16.83 37.16 -46.45
CA PRO A 157 -17.70 36.02 -46.00
C PRO A 157 -18.37 35.10 -47.09
N ARG A 158 -18.94 33.96 -46.61
CA ARG A 158 -20.21 33.21 -46.86
C ARG A 158 -20.90 33.01 -48.25
N GLY A 159 -21.23 31.71 -48.52
CA GLY A 159 -22.57 31.15 -48.87
C GLY A 159 -22.78 30.59 -50.30
N PRO A 160 -23.83 29.77 -50.61
CA PRO A 160 -24.60 28.77 -49.84
C PRO A 160 -24.90 27.43 -50.61
N CYS A 161 -25.78 26.60 -50.03
CA CYS A 161 -26.12 25.17 -50.23
C CYS A 161 -26.78 24.69 -51.55
N ALA A 162 -26.71 23.37 -51.83
CA ALA A 162 -27.79 22.52 -52.42
C ALA A 162 -27.51 20.99 -52.30
N ALA A 163 -28.56 20.19 -52.09
CA ALA A 163 -28.65 18.70 -52.14
C ALA A 163 -29.74 18.31 -53.18
N PRO A 164 -30.26 17.06 -53.34
CA PRO A 164 -29.82 15.67 -53.05
C PRO A 164 -30.02 14.68 -54.26
N GLY A 165 -29.67 13.38 -54.13
CA GLY A 165 -30.13 12.32 -55.06
C GLY A 165 -29.52 10.91 -54.87
N GLU A 166 -30.34 9.91 -54.52
CA GLU A 166 -30.14 8.44 -54.60
C GLU A 166 -30.84 7.87 -55.88
N PRO A 167 -30.95 6.54 -56.19
CA PRO A 167 -30.26 5.29 -55.74
C PRO A 167 -29.84 4.34 -56.90
N VAL A 168 -28.92 3.36 -56.69
CA VAL A 168 -28.88 2.09 -57.48
C VAL A 168 -28.35 0.90 -56.65
N LYS A 169 -29.04 -0.26 -56.73
CA LYS A 169 -28.72 -1.57 -56.15
C LYS A 169 -27.89 -2.46 -57.11
N HIS A 170 -26.93 -3.25 -56.60
CA HIS A 170 -26.86 -4.75 -56.70
C HIS A 170 -25.45 -5.30 -56.35
N GLY A 171 -25.41 -6.27 -55.42
CA GLY A 171 -24.79 -7.60 -55.62
C GLY A 171 -23.28 -7.83 -55.42
N ALA A 172 -23.00 -8.83 -54.57
CA ALA A 172 -21.84 -9.76 -54.55
C ALA A 172 -20.61 -9.47 -53.66
N THR A 173 -20.62 -10.15 -52.51
CA THR A 173 -19.57 -10.96 -51.84
C THR A 173 -18.08 -10.91 -52.23
N ILE A 174 -17.26 -10.81 -51.16
CA ILE A 174 -16.05 -11.60 -50.81
C ILE A 174 -14.63 -11.04 -51.13
N THR A 175 -13.91 -10.85 -50.00
CA THR A 175 -12.46 -10.96 -49.70
C THR A 175 -11.44 -9.88 -50.07
N THR A 176 -10.70 -9.52 -49.01
CA THR A 176 -9.28 -9.12 -48.90
C THR A 176 -8.82 -7.88 -49.65
N ALA A 177 -8.62 -6.81 -48.89
CA ALA A 177 -7.98 -5.57 -49.31
C ALA A 177 -6.45 -5.68 -49.14
N ASP A 178 -5.74 -5.69 -50.25
CA ASP A 178 -4.35 -5.25 -50.36
C ASP A 178 -4.35 -3.77 -50.78
N CYS A 179 -3.89 -2.86 -49.90
CA CYS A 179 -3.73 -1.45 -50.23
C CYS A 179 -2.26 -1.13 -50.51
N HIS A 180 -1.98 -0.91 -51.80
CA HIS A 180 -0.76 -0.30 -52.32
C HIS A 180 -0.67 1.19 -51.95
N TRP A 181 0.51 1.61 -51.51
CA TRP A 181 0.91 2.99 -51.28
C TRP A 181 1.19 3.72 -52.60
N TYR A 182 0.53 4.86 -52.81
CA TYR A 182 0.90 5.84 -53.85
C TYR A 182 1.64 7.03 -53.21
N ARG A 183 2.87 7.26 -53.67
CA ARG A 183 3.61 8.52 -53.49
C ARG A 183 3.11 9.56 -54.49
N ASN A 184 2.92 10.79 -54.05
CA ASN A 184 3.26 11.94 -54.90
C ASN A 184 3.66 13.17 -54.08
N SER A 185 4.69 13.84 -54.58
CA SER A 185 5.46 14.92 -53.97
C SER A 185 5.17 16.28 -54.63
N SER A 186 5.67 17.35 -53.98
CA SER A 186 5.75 18.78 -54.38
C SER A 186 4.54 19.62 -53.90
N GLN A 187 4.66 20.77 -53.24
CA GLN A 187 5.71 21.79 -53.18
C GLN A 187 5.83 22.41 -51.76
N ALA A 188 7.03 22.82 -51.38
CA ALA A 188 7.33 23.52 -50.14
C ALA A 188 7.44 25.04 -50.34
N ARG A 189 6.88 25.83 -49.41
CA ARG A 189 7.35 27.18 -49.02
C ARG A 189 7.15 27.41 -47.51
N THR A 190 8.25 27.26 -46.79
CA THR A 190 8.73 27.95 -45.56
C THR A 190 7.76 28.67 -44.62
N CYS A 191 7.74 28.25 -43.35
CA CYS A 191 7.87 29.16 -42.20
C CYS A 191 8.58 28.46 -41.01
N HIS A 192 9.57 29.13 -40.45
CA HIS A 192 10.46 28.66 -39.37
C HIS A 192 9.81 28.78 -37.98
N ARG A 193 9.90 27.71 -37.17
CA ARG A 193 10.39 27.78 -35.77
C ARG A 193 10.67 26.37 -35.23
N HIS A 194 11.91 26.20 -34.74
CA HIS A 194 12.43 24.97 -34.17
C HIS A 194 11.78 24.64 -32.82
N ARG A 195 11.21 23.44 -32.69
CA ARG A 195 11.34 22.59 -31.50
C ARG A 195 11.73 21.20 -31.99
N TYR A 196 12.89 20.73 -31.55
CA TYR A 196 13.40 19.39 -31.83
C TYR A 196 12.49 18.35 -31.14
N TYR A 197 11.57 17.74 -31.89
CA TYR A 197 11.09 16.40 -31.57
C TYR A 197 11.99 15.41 -32.32
N ARG A 198 12.88 14.75 -31.59
CA ARG A 198 13.63 13.60 -32.12
C ARG A 198 12.70 12.39 -32.03
N ALA A 199 11.96 12.12 -33.10
CA ALA A 199 11.32 10.82 -33.30
C ALA A 199 12.42 9.80 -33.61
N LYS A 200 12.79 8.96 -32.63
CA LYS A 200 13.42 7.67 -32.89
C LYS A 200 12.32 6.62 -32.88
N ALA A 201 11.83 6.30 -34.07
CA ALA A 201 11.13 5.04 -34.28
C ALA A 201 12.17 3.93 -34.19
N THR A 202 12.07 3.10 -33.16
CA THR A 202 12.78 1.82 -33.08
C THR A 202 11.70 0.76 -33.01
N CYS A 203 11.50 0.03 -34.11
CA CYS A 203 10.71 -1.19 -34.09
C CYS A 203 11.43 -2.21 -33.19
N VAL A 204 10.76 -2.65 -32.13
CA VAL A 204 11.21 -3.78 -31.32
C VAL A 204 10.12 -4.85 -31.40
N PHE A 205 10.56 -6.04 -31.79
CA PHE A 205 9.78 -7.27 -31.86
C PHE A 205 9.37 -7.74 -30.45
N HIS A 206 8.26 -8.49 -30.43
CA HIS A 206 7.60 -9.11 -29.27
C HIS A 206 8.51 -9.56 -28.12
N PHE A 207 8.19 -9.10 -26.91
CA PHE A 207 8.38 -9.84 -25.67
C PHE A 207 7.13 -9.65 -24.79
N ASP A 208 6.53 -10.75 -24.36
CA ASP A 208 5.47 -10.83 -23.35
C ASP A 208 5.88 -10.07 -22.09
N LEU A 209 5.14 -9.02 -21.70
CA LEU A 209 5.19 -8.45 -20.36
C LEU A 209 3.79 -7.98 -19.93
N ASP A 210 3.28 -8.70 -18.94
CA ASP A 210 1.90 -8.75 -18.47
C ASP A 210 1.49 -7.61 -17.53
N GLY A 211 0.26 -7.12 -17.75
CA GLY A 211 -0.84 -6.70 -16.85
C GLY A 211 -0.60 -6.14 -15.43
N HIS A 212 -1.40 -5.16 -15.02
CA HIS A 212 -1.26 -4.24 -13.86
C HIS A 212 -2.44 -4.20 -12.83
N SER A 213 -2.89 -3.07 -12.18
CA SER A 213 -4.22 -2.80 -11.49
C SER A 213 -4.82 -1.42 -11.69
N LEU A 214 -6.17 -1.31 -11.87
CA LEU A 214 -6.93 -0.05 -11.96
C LEU A 214 -8.45 -0.32 -12.08
N ILE A 215 -9.34 0.29 -11.29
CA ILE A 215 -10.76 0.49 -11.67
C ILE A 215 -10.79 1.82 -12.40
N MET A 216 -10.98 1.83 -13.71
CA MET A 216 -11.06 3.08 -14.47
C MET A 216 -12.22 3.01 -15.41
N LEU A 217 -13.24 3.82 -15.11
CA LEU A 217 -14.21 4.23 -16.11
C LEU A 217 -13.80 5.57 -16.69
N LEU A 218 -13.54 5.57 -17.99
CA LEU A 218 -13.37 6.77 -18.80
C LEU A 218 -14.56 6.86 -19.73
N CYS A 219 -15.27 7.98 -19.76
CA CYS A 219 -16.33 8.25 -20.72
C CYS A 219 -16.00 9.56 -21.44
N GLY A 220 -15.41 9.51 -22.65
CA GLY A 220 -14.93 10.70 -23.38
C GLY A 220 -14.44 10.44 -24.82
N ASN A 221 -14.20 11.49 -25.59
CA ASN A 221 -13.99 11.43 -27.05
C ASN A 221 -12.57 11.01 -27.53
N LYS A 222 -11.68 10.52 -26.66
CA LYS A 222 -10.32 10.12 -27.09
C LYS A 222 -10.30 8.72 -27.73
N SER A 223 -9.79 8.62 -28.96
CA SER A 223 -9.37 7.36 -29.59
C SER A 223 -8.08 6.85 -28.92
N CYS A 224 -8.14 5.65 -28.36
CA CYS A 224 -7.09 5.03 -27.57
C CYS A 224 -6.06 4.28 -28.43
N ASP A 225 -4.99 4.94 -28.88
CA ASP A 225 -3.86 4.20 -29.49
C ASP A 225 -2.52 4.32 -28.72
N VAL A 226 -2.39 5.19 -27.70
CA VAL A 226 -1.08 5.38 -27.02
C VAL A 226 -1.13 5.61 -25.50
N ASP A 227 -2.21 6.15 -24.91
CA ASP A 227 -2.21 6.54 -23.47
C ASP A 227 -2.69 5.45 -22.49
N SER A 228 -3.42 4.41 -22.93
CA SER A 228 -4.01 3.41 -22.01
C SER A 228 -3.00 2.45 -21.37
N GLY A 229 -1.76 2.42 -21.86
CA GLY A 229 -0.67 1.60 -21.33
C GLY A 229 -0.04 2.17 -20.05
N LEU A 230 0.12 3.49 -19.95
CA LEU A 230 0.81 4.15 -18.83
C LEU A 230 0.00 4.06 -17.51
N PHE A 231 -1.31 4.26 -17.58
CA PHE A 231 -2.21 4.21 -16.41
C PHE A 231 -2.33 2.85 -15.75
N ARG A 232 -2.24 1.78 -16.55
CA ARG A 232 -2.42 0.43 -16.01
C ARG A 232 -1.32 0.14 -15.01
N VAL A 233 -0.07 0.46 -15.34
CA VAL A 233 1.14 0.19 -14.53
C VAL A 233 1.01 0.66 -13.09
N THR A 234 0.39 1.81 -12.88
CA THR A 234 0.45 2.56 -11.64
C THR A 234 -0.17 1.86 -10.43
N LEU A 235 -1.24 1.06 -10.58
CA LEU A 235 -1.87 0.39 -9.43
C LEU A 235 -1.65 -1.13 -9.35
N ARG A 236 -0.73 -1.73 -10.14
CA ARG A 236 -0.45 -3.19 -10.12
C ARG A 236 -0.20 -3.76 -8.73
N HIS A 237 0.42 -2.97 -7.86
CA HIS A 237 0.69 -3.38 -6.49
C HIS A 237 -0.56 -3.90 -5.76
N ARG A 238 -1.73 -3.33 -6.04
CA ARG A 238 -2.99 -3.70 -5.38
C ARG A 238 -3.54 -5.06 -5.80
N GLY A 239 -3.30 -5.47 -7.05
CA GLY A 239 -3.92 -6.62 -7.70
C GLY A 239 -2.94 -7.30 -8.65
N PRO A 240 -1.91 -7.97 -8.12
CA PRO A 240 -0.80 -8.49 -8.91
C PRO A 240 -1.12 -9.79 -9.67
N ASP A 241 -2.27 -10.43 -9.42
CA ASP A 241 -2.53 -11.80 -9.88
C ASP A 241 -3.06 -11.85 -11.32
N TRP A 242 -3.93 -10.92 -11.70
CA TRP A 242 -4.54 -10.91 -13.05
C TRP A 242 -5.07 -9.53 -13.44
N SER A 243 -5.26 -9.30 -14.73
CA SER A 243 -5.60 -8.02 -15.33
C SER A 243 -6.70 -8.12 -16.39
N GLY A 244 -7.76 -7.33 -16.23
CA GLY A 244 -8.89 -7.25 -17.15
C GLY A 244 -9.17 -5.86 -17.69
N LEU A 245 -9.72 -5.83 -18.89
CA LEU A 245 -10.21 -4.63 -19.56
C LEU A 245 -11.50 -4.94 -20.32
N HIS A 246 -12.51 -4.13 -20.09
CA HIS A 246 -13.68 -4.03 -20.96
C HIS A 246 -13.65 -2.70 -21.70
N CYS A 247 -13.96 -2.73 -23.01
CA CYS A 247 -14.10 -1.55 -23.85
C CYS A 247 -15.45 -1.59 -24.54
N HIS A 248 -16.24 -0.53 -24.39
CA HIS A 248 -17.50 -0.35 -25.08
C HIS A 248 -17.60 1.09 -25.58
N ASP A 249 -17.39 1.29 -26.88
CA ASP A 249 -17.23 2.60 -27.51
C ASP A 249 -16.19 3.47 -26.78
N ASN A 250 -16.65 4.56 -26.16
CA ASN A 250 -15.85 5.52 -25.43
C ASN A 250 -15.82 5.25 -23.91
N CYS A 251 -16.38 4.11 -23.48
CA CYS A 251 -16.40 3.64 -22.11
C CYS A 251 -15.37 2.52 -21.90
N TYR A 252 -14.54 2.64 -20.89
CA TYR A 252 -13.49 1.68 -20.55
C TYR A 252 -13.70 1.18 -19.13
N LEU A 253 -13.51 -0.08 -18.81
CA LEU A 253 -13.42 -0.55 -17.43
C LEU A 253 -12.19 -1.42 -17.33
N ALA A 254 -11.12 -0.89 -16.73
CA ALA A 254 -10.00 -1.71 -16.30
C ALA A 254 -10.34 -2.32 -14.92
N HIS A 255 -9.82 -3.50 -14.60
CA HIS A 255 -9.77 -4.03 -13.23
C HIS A 255 -8.60 -4.96 -13.11
N GLN A 256 -7.90 -4.92 -11.97
CA GLN A 256 -6.89 -5.93 -11.80
C GLN A 256 -6.76 -6.34 -10.35
N ARG A 257 -6.35 -7.60 -10.20
CA ARG A 257 -7.01 -8.51 -9.30
C ARG A 257 -6.01 -9.05 -8.30
N LEU A 258 -6.38 -8.92 -7.04
CA LEU A 258 -5.89 -9.79 -5.98
C LEU A 258 -6.97 -10.85 -5.79
N ALA A 259 -6.68 -12.08 -6.21
CA ALA A 259 -7.63 -13.17 -6.17
C ALA A 259 -7.72 -13.73 -4.73
N ILE A 260 -8.81 -13.38 -4.03
CA ILE A 260 -9.12 -13.82 -2.66
C ILE A 260 -10.27 -14.84 -2.62
N VAL A 261 -11.42 -14.49 -3.22
CA VAL A 261 -12.61 -15.34 -3.33
C VAL A 261 -12.78 -15.77 -4.79
N ASP A 262 -13.05 -17.07 -4.98
CA ASP A 262 -13.10 -17.76 -6.26
C ASP A 262 -11.92 -17.40 -7.20
N PRO A 263 -10.68 -17.77 -6.85
CA PRO A 263 -9.52 -17.46 -7.68
C PRO A 263 -9.64 -17.97 -9.12
N ALA A 264 -10.39 -19.05 -9.35
CA ALA A 264 -10.49 -19.71 -10.65
C ALA A 264 -11.42 -19.01 -11.65
N SER A 265 -12.56 -18.45 -11.21
CA SER A 265 -13.53 -17.82 -12.13
C SER A 265 -13.89 -16.37 -11.83
N GLY A 266 -13.47 -15.80 -10.70
CA GLY A 266 -13.84 -14.43 -10.30
C GLY A 266 -13.08 -13.29 -10.99
N ASP A 267 -12.52 -13.52 -12.18
CA ASP A 267 -11.80 -12.49 -12.95
C ASP A 267 -12.75 -11.35 -13.34
N GLN A 268 -12.27 -10.10 -13.25
CA GLN A 268 -13.09 -8.91 -13.51
C GLN A 268 -12.55 -8.08 -14.67
N PRO A 269 -13.39 -7.40 -15.48
CA PRO A 269 -14.76 -7.02 -15.17
C PRO A 269 -15.75 -8.18 -15.10
N LEU A 270 -16.68 -8.11 -14.14
CA LEU A 270 -17.78 -9.06 -13.98
C LEU A 270 -18.97 -8.61 -14.83
N TYR A 271 -19.81 -9.56 -15.22
CA TYR A 271 -20.89 -9.34 -16.18
C TYR A 271 -22.18 -9.97 -15.70
N ASN A 272 -23.31 -9.39 -16.08
CA ASN A 272 -24.58 -10.13 -16.12
C ASN A 272 -24.59 -11.17 -17.26
N GLU A 273 -25.71 -11.87 -17.43
CA GLU A 273 -25.88 -12.98 -18.35
C GLU A 273 -25.69 -12.55 -19.82
N ASP A 274 -26.31 -11.46 -20.25
CA ASP A 274 -26.16 -10.98 -21.63
C ASP A 274 -24.96 -10.06 -21.85
N LYS A 275 -24.14 -9.85 -20.81
CA LYS A 275 -22.97 -8.95 -20.77
C LYS A 275 -23.30 -7.49 -21.08
N THR A 276 -24.55 -7.08 -20.90
CA THR A 276 -24.95 -5.69 -21.07
C THR A 276 -24.66 -4.83 -19.84
N VAL A 277 -24.58 -5.44 -18.66
CA VAL A 277 -24.17 -4.82 -17.39
C VAL A 277 -22.78 -5.32 -17.04
N VAL A 278 -21.85 -4.40 -16.84
CA VAL A 278 -20.42 -4.67 -16.59
C VAL A 278 -19.99 -3.97 -15.32
N VAL A 279 -19.32 -4.66 -14.40
CA VAL A 279 -18.88 -4.09 -13.13
C VAL A 279 -17.44 -4.46 -12.79
N THR A 280 -16.74 -3.51 -12.19
CA THR A 280 -15.41 -3.71 -11.60
C THR A 280 -15.43 -3.26 -10.16
N VAL A 281 -14.87 -4.08 -9.28
CA VAL A 281 -15.02 -3.97 -7.81
C VAL A 281 -13.68 -4.20 -7.13
N ASN A 282 -13.35 -3.33 -6.20
CA ASN A 282 -12.28 -3.50 -5.23
C ASN A 282 -12.97 -3.56 -3.87
N GLY A 283 -13.10 -4.77 -3.32
CA GLY A 283 -13.88 -5.00 -2.11
C GLY A 283 -14.29 -6.46 -1.92
N GLU A 284 -15.06 -6.66 -0.87
CA GLU A 284 -15.59 -7.93 -0.38
C GLU A 284 -17.04 -7.73 0.08
N ILE A 285 -17.97 -8.53 -0.48
CA ILE A 285 -19.40 -8.53 -0.15
C ILE A 285 -19.71 -9.74 0.75
N TYR A 286 -19.59 -9.57 2.06
CA TYR A 286 -19.69 -10.64 3.05
C TYR A 286 -21.06 -11.33 3.09
N ASN A 287 -22.13 -10.67 2.62
CA ASN A 287 -23.47 -11.26 2.53
C ASN A 287 -23.82 -11.81 1.13
N HIS A 288 -22.86 -11.97 0.21
CA HIS A 288 -23.12 -12.37 -1.19
C HIS A 288 -23.91 -13.69 -1.30
N ARG A 289 -23.63 -14.69 -0.46
CA ARG A 289 -24.35 -15.99 -0.47
C ARG A 289 -25.85 -15.78 -0.23
N LYS A 290 -26.23 -14.95 0.76
CA LYS A 290 -27.63 -14.62 1.08
C LYS A 290 -28.30 -13.77 0.00
N LEU A 291 -27.54 -12.94 -0.71
CA LEU A 291 -28.04 -12.14 -1.82
C LEU A 291 -28.31 -13.03 -3.05
N LYS A 292 -27.39 -13.94 -3.36
CA LYS A 292 -27.50 -14.93 -4.43
C LYS A 292 -28.74 -15.82 -4.28
N GLU A 293 -29.07 -16.23 -3.05
CA GLU A 293 -30.31 -16.96 -2.74
C GLU A 293 -31.61 -16.21 -3.10
N LYS A 294 -31.57 -14.87 -3.14
CA LYS A 294 -32.72 -14.03 -3.50
C LYS A 294 -32.82 -13.75 -4.99
N LEU A 295 -31.72 -13.89 -5.73
CA LEU A 295 -31.59 -13.60 -7.16
C LEU A 295 -31.80 -14.87 -7.98
N THR A 296 -32.92 -15.56 -7.75
CA THR A 296 -33.20 -16.87 -8.39
C THR A 296 -33.54 -16.77 -9.88
N SER A 297 -33.85 -15.56 -10.37
CA SER A 297 -34.01 -15.21 -11.78
C SER A 297 -32.69 -15.16 -12.56
N HIS A 298 -31.56 -15.14 -11.85
CA HIS A 298 -30.24 -14.91 -12.43
C HIS A 298 -29.35 -16.15 -12.48
N GLU A 299 -28.54 -16.26 -13.52
CA GLU A 299 -27.52 -17.28 -13.70
C GLU A 299 -26.12 -16.71 -13.42
N PHE A 300 -25.61 -17.01 -12.24
CA PHE A 300 -24.26 -16.63 -11.85
C PHE A 300 -23.22 -17.50 -12.55
N ARG A 301 -22.21 -16.86 -13.11
CA ARG A 301 -21.12 -17.47 -13.88
C ARG A 301 -19.87 -17.70 -13.03
N THR A 302 -19.77 -17.04 -11.89
CA THR A 302 -18.61 -17.09 -11.01
C THR A 302 -19.04 -17.45 -9.58
N GLY A 303 -18.04 -17.82 -8.78
CA GLY A 303 -18.13 -17.90 -7.33
C GLY A 303 -17.76 -16.57 -6.64
N SER A 304 -17.39 -15.53 -7.39
CA SER A 304 -17.02 -14.24 -6.81
C SER A 304 -18.17 -13.65 -6.02
N ASP A 305 -17.85 -13.16 -4.83
CA ASP A 305 -18.74 -12.40 -3.97
C ASP A 305 -19.26 -11.12 -4.64
N CYS A 306 -18.47 -10.54 -5.55
CA CYS A 306 -18.75 -9.28 -6.22
C CYS A 306 -19.75 -9.39 -7.39
N GLU A 307 -20.00 -10.59 -7.94
CA GLU A 307 -20.89 -10.78 -9.10
C GLU A 307 -22.34 -10.37 -8.80
N VAL A 308 -22.77 -10.49 -7.53
CA VAL A 308 -24.11 -10.08 -7.08
C VAL A 308 -24.43 -8.63 -7.43
N ILE A 309 -23.44 -7.75 -7.59
CA ILE A 309 -23.65 -6.33 -7.88
C ILE A 309 -24.30 -6.12 -9.25
N ALA A 310 -23.87 -6.88 -10.28
CA ALA A 310 -24.43 -6.74 -11.63
C ALA A 310 -25.93 -7.10 -11.64
N HIS A 311 -26.27 -8.23 -11.01
CA HIS A 311 -27.65 -8.72 -10.93
C HIS A 311 -28.54 -7.87 -10.00
N LEU A 312 -28.00 -7.38 -8.88
CA LEU A 312 -28.74 -6.45 -8.02
C LEU A 312 -29.09 -5.14 -8.74
N TYR A 313 -28.18 -4.64 -9.59
CA TYR A 313 -28.47 -3.47 -10.42
C TYR A 313 -29.60 -3.74 -11.42
N GLU A 314 -29.70 -4.96 -11.98
CA GLU A 314 -30.79 -5.31 -12.89
C GLU A 314 -32.16 -5.33 -12.21
N GLU A 315 -32.25 -5.89 -11.01
CA GLU A 315 -33.52 -6.05 -10.29
C GLU A 315 -33.96 -4.76 -9.56
N TYR A 316 -33.00 -3.98 -9.06
CA TYR A 316 -33.28 -2.86 -8.15
C TYR A 316 -32.76 -1.50 -8.64
N GLY A 317 -32.15 -1.43 -9.82
CA GLY A 317 -31.60 -0.18 -10.38
C GLY A 317 -30.48 0.38 -9.51
N GLU A 318 -30.62 1.63 -9.04
CA GLU A 318 -29.60 2.31 -8.23
C GLU A 318 -29.80 2.17 -6.71
N GLU A 319 -30.89 1.53 -6.26
CA GLU A 319 -31.26 1.48 -4.83
C GLU A 319 -30.74 0.23 -4.09
N PHE A 320 -29.94 -0.62 -4.73
CA PHE A 320 -29.43 -1.85 -4.10
C PHE A 320 -28.24 -1.64 -3.17
N VAL A 321 -27.55 -0.49 -3.22
CA VAL A 321 -26.23 -0.35 -2.58
C VAL A 321 -26.28 -0.60 -1.07
N ASP A 322 -27.36 -0.22 -0.39
CA ASP A 322 -27.51 -0.49 1.04
C ASP A 322 -27.85 -1.96 1.37
N MET A 323 -28.18 -2.78 0.37
CA MET A 323 -28.31 -4.24 0.53
C MET A 323 -26.96 -4.92 0.70
N LEU A 324 -25.87 -4.26 0.28
CA LEU A 324 -24.51 -4.79 0.40
C LEU A 324 -24.03 -4.67 1.87
N ASP A 325 -23.53 -5.78 2.39
CA ASP A 325 -22.81 -5.85 3.68
C ASP A 325 -21.35 -6.20 3.38
N GLY A 326 -20.51 -5.18 3.32
CA GLY A 326 -19.18 -5.31 2.74
C GLY A 326 -18.34 -4.06 2.85
N MET A 327 -17.08 -4.20 2.46
CA MET A 327 -16.19 -3.08 2.14
C MET A 327 -16.01 -3.09 0.62
N PHE A 328 -16.28 -1.98 -0.07
CA PHE A 328 -16.29 -1.99 -1.52
C PHE A 328 -16.17 -0.59 -2.11
N SER A 329 -15.50 -0.54 -3.25
CA SER A 329 -15.58 0.53 -4.22
C SER A 329 -15.82 -0.13 -5.56
N PHE A 330 -16.84 0.31 -6.30
CA PHE A 330 -17.12 -0.25 -7.61
C PHE A 330 -17.51 0.82 -8.61
N VAL A 331 -17.33 0.47 -9.88
CA VAL A 331 -17.88 1.19 -11.02
C VAL A 331 -18.58 0.18 -11.91
N LEU A 332 -19.82 0.51 -12.30
CA LEU A 332 -20.69 -0.30 -13.14
C LEU A 332 -21.09 0.50 -14.37
N LEU A 333 -21.07 -0.14 -15.53
CA LEU A 333 -21.52 0.38 -16.82
C LEU A 333 -22.69 -0.45 -17.33
N ASP A 334 -23.76 0.22 -17.68
CA ASP A 334 -24.88 -0.31 -18.44
C ASP A 334 -24.70 0.07 -19.91
N THR A 335 -24.31 -0.89 -20.73
CA THR A 335 -24.00 -0.67 -22.15
C THR A 335 -25.23 -0.36 -23.00
N ARG A 336 -26.44 -0.67 -22.52
CA ARG A 336 -27.70 -0.48 -23.27
C ARG A 336 -27.99 1.00 -23.53
N ASP A 337 -27.65 1.84 -22.56
CA ASP A 337 -27.86 3.29 -22.61
C ASP A 337 -26.61 4.10 -22.24
N LYS A 338 -25.46 3.44 -22.09
CA LYS A 338 -24.15 4.01 -21.72
C LYS A 338 -24.17 4.75 -20.38
N SER A 339 -25.13 4.42 -19.53
CA SER A 339 -25.15 4.93 -18.17
C SER A 339 -24.16 4.19 -17.29
N PHE A 340 -23.67 4.87 -16.27
CA PHE A 340 -22.74 4.29 -15.32
C PHE A 340 -23.01 4.81 -13.93
N ILE A 341 -22.69 3.96 -12.96
CA ILE A 341 -22.72 4.30 -11.54
C ILE A 341 -21.39 3.96 -10.90
N ALA A 342 -21.02 4.71 -9.87
CA ALA A 342 -19.91 4.38 -9.01
C ALA A 342 -20.38 4.45 -7.56
N ALA A 343 -19.97 3.53 -6.70
CA ALA A 343 -20.34 3.59 -5.29
C ALA A 343 -19.17 3.19 -4.39
N ARG A 344 -19.19 3.73 -3.17
CA ARG A 344 -18.21 3.46 -2.12
C ARG A 344 -18.92 3.06 -0.85
N ASP A 345 -18.33 2.12 -0.12
CA ASP A 345 -18.87 1.56 1.12
C ASP A 345 -19.16 2.62 2.19
N ALA A 346 -19.95 2.20 3.19
CA ALA A 346 -20.56 3.04 4.21
C ALA A 346 -19.58 3.98 4.93
N ILE A 347 -18.36 3.51 5.21
CA ILE A 347 -17.34 4.20 6.02
C ILE A 347 -16.16 4.68 5.17
N GLY A 348 -15.97 4.11 3.98
CA GLY A 348 -14.85 4.41 3.09
C GLY A 348 -13.62 3.58 3.42
N ILE A 349 -13.84 2.31 3.81
CA ILE A 349 -12.79 1.32 4.09
C ILE A 349 -11.93 1.11 2.85
N THR A 350 -12.58 0.96 1.69
CA THR A 350 -11.89 0.92 0.41
C THR A 350 -11.72 2.34 -0.15
N PRO A 351 -10.59 2.68 -0.79
CA PRO A 351 -10.38 3.99 -1.39
C PRO A 351 -10.99 4.06 -2.80
N LEU A 352 -11.57 5.23 -3.11
CA LEU A 352 -12.05 5.58 -4.44
C LEU A 352 -11.91 7.09 -4.64
N TYR A 353 -11.49 7.49 -5.82
CA TYR A 353 -11.35 8.86 -6.28
C TYR A 353 -12.16 9.05 -7.56
N MET A 354 -12.61 10.28 -7.78
CA MET A 354 -13.34 10.69 -8.98
C MET A 354 -12.64 11.92 -9.58
N GLY A 355 -12.45 11.94 -10.89
CA GLY A 355 -11.74 13.01 -11.59
C GLY A 355 -12.40 13.41 -12.91
N TRP A 356 -11.96 14.56 -13.43
CA TRP A 356 -12.44 15.14 -14.68
C TRP A 356 -11.27 15.54 -15.57
N GLY A 357 -11.26 15.00 -16.78
CA GLY A 357 -10.32 15.35 -17.84
C GLY A 357 -10.70 16.64 -18.56
N LEU A 358 -9.73 17.29 -19.22
CA LEU A 358 -9.95 18.52 -20.00
C LEU A 358 -10.90 18.34 -21.19
N ASP A 359 -11.06 17.10 -21.67
CA ASP A 359 -11.99 16.73 -22.74
C ASP A 359 -13.43 16.48 -22.22
N GLY A 360 -13.67 16.72 -20.93
CA GLY A 360 -14.95 16.47 -20.27
C GLY A 360 -15.16 15.03 -19.82
N SER A 361 -14.15 14.17 -19.96
CA SER A 361 -14.25 12.79 -19.50
C SER A 361 -14.33 12.70 -17.98
N VAL A 362 -15.13 11.75 -17.50
CA VAL A 362 -15.23 11.42 -16.07
C VAL A 362 -14.38 10.18 -15.81
N TRP A 363 -13.62 10.23 -14.71
CA TRP A 363 -12.68 9.19 -14.29
C TRP A 363 -12.99 8.73 -12.89
N PHE A 364 -12.73 7.45 -12.63
CA PHE A 364 -12.70 6.87 -11.29
C PHE A 364 -11.41 6.07 -11.14
N ALA A 365 -10.86 6.02 -9.93
CA ALA A 365 -9.69 5.18 -9.61
C ALA A 365 -9.61 4.89 -8.11
N SER A 366 -9.04 3.74 -7.72
CA SER A 366 -8.83 3.43 -6.30
C SER A 366 -7.80 4.34 -5.63
N GLU A 367 -6.86 4.91 -6.38
CA GLU A 367 -5.78 5.77 -5.86
C GLU A 367 -5.60 7.00 -6.75
N MET A 368 -5.33 8.17 -6.17
CA MET A 368 -5.26 9.43 -6.91
C MET A 368 -4.08 9.50 -7.88
N LYS A 369 -3.02 8.71 -7.66
CA LYS A 369 -1.87 8.58 -8.56
C LYS A 369 -2.25 8.14 -9.97
N ALA A 370 -3.39 7.44 -10.14
CA ALA A 370 -3.92 7.09 -11.46
C ALA A 370 -4.74 8.20 -12.12
N LEU A 371 -5.05 9.28 -11.40
CA LEU A 371 -5.78 10.45 -11.92
C LEU A 371 -4.87 11.69 -12.04
N SER A 372 -3.78 11.73 -11.27
CA SER A 372 -3.01 12.95 -11.02
C SER A 372 -2.50 13.62 -12.29
N ASP A 373 -2.07 12.84 -13.28
CA ASP A 373 -1.49 13.38 -14.52
C ASP A 373 -2.55 13.86 -15.51
N ASP A 374 -3.68 13.17 -15.60
CA ASP A 374 -4.65 13.34 -16.69
C ASP A 374 -5.96 14.04 -16.31
N CYS A 375 -6.26 14.09 -15.01
CA CYS A 375 -7.37 14.88 -14.51
C CYS A 375 -6.90 16.30 -14.16
N GLU A 376 -7.67 17.30 -14.59
CA GLU A 376 -7.48 18.70 -14.19
C GLU A 376 -8.04 18.95 -12.78
N GLN A 377 -9.08 18.21 -12.42
CA GLN A 377 -9.72 18.21 -11.11
C GLN A 377 -10.01 16.77 -10.67
N PHE A 378 -9.84 16.47 -9.39
CA PHE A 378 -10.27 15.22 -8.79
C PHE A 378 -10.52 15.38 -7.29
N ILE A 379 -11.34 14.48 -6.76
CA ILE A 379 -11.73 14.45 -5.34
C ILE A 379 -11.64 13.01 -4.82
N SER A 380 -11.47 12.85 -3.51
CA SER A 380 -11.80 11.58 -2.86
C SER A 380 -13.30 11.36 -3.00
N PHE A 381 -13.71 10.24 -3.58
CA PHE A 381 -15.12 9.86 -3.69
C PHE A 381 -15.68 9.68 -2.28
N PRO A 382 -16.79 10.34 -1.90
CA PRO A 382 -17.24 10.37 -0.51
C PRO A 382 -17.76 8.99 -0.04
N PRO A 383 -17.45 8.56 1.20
CA PRO A 383 -18.00 7.33 1.76
C PRO A 383 -19.52 7.31 1.85
N GLY A 384 -20.12 6.13 1.67
CA GLY A 384 -21.57 5.94 1.76
C GLY A 384 -22.35 6.68 0.68
N HIS A 385 -21.72 6.92 -0.48
CA HIS A 385 -22.35 7.56 -1.63
C HIS A 385 -22.35 6.68 -2.87
N ILE A 386 -23.27 7.01 -3.78
CA ILE A 386 -23.35 6.56 -5.16
C ILE A 386 -23.29 7.79 -6.07
N TYR A 387 -22.57 7.68 -7.19
CA TYR A 387 -22.64 8.61 -8.30
C TYR A 387 -23.47 7.98 -9.42
N SER A 388 -24.36 8.75 -10.03
CA SER A 388 -25.13 8.32 -11.20
C SER A 388 -24.91 9.25 -12.39
N SER A 389 -24.59 8.68 -13.55
CA SER A 389 -24.55 9.43 -14.81
C SER A 389 -25.95 9.78 -15.34
N LYS A 390 -26.97 8.99 -14.99
CA LYS A 390 -28.38 9.21 -15.38
C LYS A 390 -29.00 10.37 -14.59
N GLN A 391 -28.89 10.30 -13.27
CA GLN A 391 -29.46 11.30 -12.38
C GLN A 391 -28.57 12.55 -12.27
N GLY A 392 -27.29 12.41 -12.57
CA GLY A 392 -26.30 13.47 -12.50
C GLY A 392 -25.92 13.79 -11.06
N GLY A 393 -24.82 13.20 -10.59
CA GLY A 393 -24.16 13.62 -9.35
C GLY A 393 -24.14 12.57 -8.25
N LEU A 394 -23.70 13.02 -7.07
CA LEU A 394 -23.48 12.20 -5.88
C LEU A 394 -24.72 12.20 -4.98
N ARG A 395 -25.13 11.01 -4.52
CA ARG A 395 -26.20 10.81 -3.55
C ARG A 395 -25.71 9.92 -2.41
N ARG A 396 -26.02 10.32 -1.18
CA ARG A 396 -25.69 9.53 0.01
C ARG A 396 -26.73 8.43 0.22
N TRP A 397 -26.30 7.17 0.31
CA TRP A 397 -27.17 6.02 0.59
C TRP A 397 -27.09 5.57 2.06
N TYR A 398 -25.98 5.83 2.76
CA TYR A 398 -25.80 5.41 4.17
C TYR A 398 -26.02 6.56 5.17
N ASN A 399 -27.13 6.51 5.93
CA ASN A 399 -27.55 7.57 6.84
C ASN A 399 -28.03 7.04 8.21
N PRO A 400 -27.17 6.37 9.00
CA PRO A 400 -27.56 5.89 10.32
C PRO A 400 -27.75 7.04 11.32
N PRO A 401 -28.50 6.86 12.43
CA PRO A 401 -28.79 7.93 13.39
C PRO A 401 -27.55 8.63 13.96
N TRP A 402 -26.48 7.88 14.22
CA TRP A 402 -25.21 8.44 14.72
C TRP A 402 -24.53 9.38 13.71
N PHE A 403 -24.82 9.25 12.40
CA PHE A 403 -24.27 10.17 11.41
C PHE A 403 -24.79 11.60 11.60
N LEU A 404 -26.03 11.75 12.10
CA LEU A 404 -26.61 13.05 12.47
C LEU A 404 -26.19 13.49 13.89
N GLU A 405 -25.27 12.77 14.52
CA GLU A 405 -24.76 13.04 15.88
C GLU A 405 -25.86 13.02 16.95
N HIS A 406 -26.93 12.26 16.69
CA HIS A 406 -28.01 12.07 17.64
C HIS A 406 -27.52 11.24 18.83
N ILE A 407 -27.54 11.83 20.02
CA ILE A 407 -27.08 11.19 21.26
C ILE A 407 -28.01 10.03 21.60
N PRO A 408 -27.51 8.79 21.64
CA PRO A 408 -28.34 7.63 21.94
C PRO A 408 -28.48 7.42 23.45
N SER A 409 -29.46 6.59 23.84
CA SER A 409 -29.77 6.26 25.24
C SER A 409 -29.94 4.75 25.48
N THR A 410 -29.55 3.90 24.52
CA THR A 410 -29.71 2.45 24.68
C THR A 410 -28.77 1.92 25.78
N PRO A 411 -29.28 1.13 26.73
CA PRO A 411 -28.44 0.53 27.77
C PRO A 411 -27.33 -0.35 27.18
N PHE A 412 -26.19 -0.39 27.87
CA PHE A 412 -25.09 -1.30 27.53
C PHE A 412 -25.43 -2.74 27.96
N ASP A 413 -25.30 -3.67 27.02
CA ASP A 413 -25.33 -5.11 27.27
C ASP A 413 -24.03 -5.74 26.73
N PRO A 414 -23.19 -6.33 27.61
CA PRO A 414 -21.90 -6.88 27.21
C PRO A 414 -22.03 -8.07 26.24
N LEU A 415 -23.06 -8.91 26.38
CA LEU A 415 -23.23 -10.09 25.52
C LEU A 415 -23.68 -9.69 24.13
N VAL A 416 -24.62 -8.75 24.04
CA VAL A 416 -25.08 -8.22 22.74
C VAL A 416 -23.92 -7.56 21.97
N LEU A 417 -23.05 -6.81 22.66
CA LEU A 417 -21.87 -6.21 22.03
C LEU A 417 -20.85 -7.28 21.59
N ARG A 418 -20.58 -8.27 22.45
CA ARG A 418 -19.68 -9.39 22.15
C ARG A 418 -20.14 -10.17 20.93
N GLU A 419 -21.39 -10.64 20.92
CA GLU A 419 -21.95 -11.43 19.82
C GLU A 419 -21.95 -10.66 18.50
N ALA A 420 -22.23 -9.36 18.53
CA ALA A 420 -22.18 -8.51 17.35
C ALA A 420 -20.75 -8.41 16.79
N PHE A 421 -19.75 -8.26 17.66
CA PHE A 421 -18.35 -8.25 17.24
C PHE A 421 -17.90 -9.62 16.70
N GLU A 422 -18.31 -10.72 17.35
CA GLU A 422 -18.01 -12.07 16.86
C GLU A 422 -18.59 -12.30 15.47
N LYS A 423 -19.85 -11.93 15.23
CA LYS A 423 -20.47 -11.97 13.89
C LYS A 423 -19.70 -11.13 12.88
N ALA A 424 -19.21 -9.97 13.28
CA ALA A 424 -18.40 -9.10 12.42
C ALA A 424 -17.06 -9.74 12.02
N VAL A 425 -16.39 -10.45 12.93
CA VAL A 425 -15.16 -11.19 12.64
C VAL A 425 -15.45 -12.43 11.79
N ILE A 426 -16.44 -13.24 12.16
CA ILE A 426 -16.78 -14.50 11.49
C ILE A 426 -17.11 -14.27 10.02
N LYS A 427 -17.93 -13.27 9.67
CA LYS A 427 -18.28 -12.99 8.26
C LYS A 427 -17.06 -12.61 7.41
N ARG A 428 -15.98 -12.09 8.03
CA ARG A 428 -14.72 -11.69 7.39
C ARG A 428 -13.71 -12.83 7.25
N LEU A 429 -14.01 -14.03 7.75
CA LEU A 429 -13.23 -15.24 7.49
C LEU A 429 -13.51 -15.84 6.10
N MET A 430 -14.41 -15.24 5.32
CA MET A 430 -14.71 -15.63 3.93
C MET A 430 -13.48 -15.49 3.03
N THR A 431 -12.81 -16.58 2.67
CA THR A 431 -11.62 -16.55 1.80
C THR A 431 -11.30 -17.93 1.24
N ASP A 432 -10.72 -17.97 0.03
CA ASP A 432 -10.20 -19.19 -0.60
C ASP A 432 -8.64 -19.21 -0.62
N VAL A 433 -8.00 -18.29 0.10
CA VAL A 433 -6.53 -18.13 0.13
C VAL A 433 -6.00 -18.00 1.56
N PRO A 434 -4.68 -18.20 1.77
CA PRO A 434 -4.06 -18.02 3.09
C PRO A 434 -4.25 -16.59 3.62
N PHE A 435 -4.64 -16.50 4.89
CA PHE A 435 -4.86 -15.25 5.59
C PHE A 435 -4.21 -15.26 6.99
N GLY A 436 -4.15 -14.09 7.63
CA GLY A 436 -3.75 -13.99 9.03
C GLY A 436 -4.31 -12.77 9.74
N VAL A 437 -3.71 -12.39 10.86
CA VAL A 437 -4.13 -11.23 11.67
C VAL A 437 -2.93 -10.36 12.02
N LEU A 438 -3.08 -9.05 11.89
CA LEU A 438 -2.12 -8.09 12.42
C LEU A 438 -2.30 -8.04 13.95
N LEU A 439 -1.24 -8.34 14.71
CA LEU A 439 -1.27 -8.48 16.16
C LEU A 439 -0.21 -7.57 16.79
N SER A 440 -0.64 -6.46 17.42
CA SER A 440 0.26 -5.55 18.14
C SER A 440 0.36 -5.85 19.64
N GLY A 441 -0.47 -6.77 20.15
CA GLY A 441 -0.62 -7.00 21.60
C GLY A 441 -1.42 -5.91 22.33
N GLY A 442 -1.95 -4.93 21.61
CA GLY A 442 -2.98 -4.02 22.10
C GLY A 442 -4.38 -4.65 22.03
N LEU A 443 -5.29 -4.18 22.90
CA LEU A 443 -6.65 -4.72 23.08
C LEU A 443 -7.35 -5.11 21.76
N ASP A 444 -7.36 -4.20 20.79
CA ASP A 444 -8.23 -4.30 19.62
C ASP A 444 -7.78 -5.44 18.68
N SER A 445 -6.49 -5.44 18.33
CA SER A 445 -5.89 -6.50 17.51
C SER A 445 -5.92 -7.86 18.21
N SER A 446 -5.72 -7.88 19.52
CA SER A 446 -5.78 -9.09 20.34
C SER A 446 -7.18 -9.69 20.38
N LEU A 447 -8.23 -8.87 20.47
CA LEU A 447 -9.62 -9.35 20.40
C LEU A 447 -9.97 -9.90 19.02
N VAL A 448 -9.54 -9.25 17.94
CA VAL A 448 -9.69 -9.79 16.58
C VAL A 448 -9.01 -11.15 16.45
N ALA A 449 -7.76 -11.27 16.90
CA ALA A 449 -7.01 -12.53 16.86
C ALA A 449 -7.66 -13.62 17.73
N ALA A 450 -8.16 -13.27 18.92
CA ALA A 450 -8.80 -14.22 19.82
C ALA A 450 -10.12 -14.78 19.24
N VAL A 451 -10.97 -13.90 18.69
CA VAL A 451 -12.22 -14.32 18.03
C VAL A 451 -11.92 -15.12 16.77
N ALA A 452 -11.00 -14.66 15.92
CA ALA A 452 -10.60 -15.37 14.71
C ALA A 452 -10.05 -16.77 15.04
N SER A 453 -9.18 -16.89 16.05
CA SER A 453 -8.62 -18.20 16.47
C SER A 453 -9.69 -19.17 16.95
N ARG A 454 -10.72 -18.68 17.67
CA ARG A 454 -11.81 -19.51 18.17
C ARG A 454 -12.70 -20.08 17.06
N HIS A 455 -12.98 -19.27 16.03
CA HIS A 455 -13.90 -19.64 14.96
C HIS A 455 -13.21 -20.17 13.70
N LEU A 456 -11.89 -20.01 13.56
CA LEU A 456 -11.13 -20.56 12.45
C LEU A 456 -11.34 -22.07 12.34
N VAL A 457 -11.31 -22.80 13.46
CA VAL A 457 -11.50 -24.27 13.51
C VAL A 457 -12.81 -24.72 12.86
N GLU A 458 -13.85 -23.87 12.88
CA GLU A 458 -15.17 -24.17 12.33
C GLU A 458 -15.35 -23.65 10.88
N SER A 459 -14.37 -22.92 10.34
CA SER A 459 -14.46 -22.27 9.04
C SER A 459 -14.02 -23.17 7.88
N GLU A 460 -14.57 -22.93 6.69
CA GLU A 460 -14.15 -23.59 5.44
C GLU A 460 -12.64 -23.39 5.17
N ALA A 461 -12.08 -22.24 5.58
CA ALA A 461 -10.67 -21.91 5.42
C ALA A 461 -9.74 -22.85 6.22
N ALA A 462 -10.14 -23.32 7.41
CA ALA A 462 -9.32 -24.24 8.19
C ALA A 462 -9.17 -25.62 7.54
N CYS A 463 -10.19 -26.07 6.81
CA CYS A 463 -10.13 -27.33 6.06
C CYS A 463 -9.10 -27.26 4.91
N GLN A 464 -8.91 -26.09 4.31
CA GLN A 464 -8.03 -25.90 3.16
C GLN A 464 -6.59 -25.52 3.56
N TRP A 465 -6.44 -24.65 4.57
CA TRP A 465 -5.15 -24.01 4.89
C TRP A 465 -4.61 -24.34 6.29
N GLY A 466 -5.31 -25.19 7.03
CA GLY A 466 -4.97 -25.56 8.40
C GLY A 466 -5.68 -24.72 9.45
N SER A 467 -5.79 -25.28 10.66
CA SER A 467 -6.52 -24.67 11.78
C SER A 467 -5.70 -23.69 12.62
N GLN A 468 -4.38 -23.58 12.38
CA GLN A 468 -3.52 -22.68 13.14
C GLN A 468 -3.46 -21.31 12.47
N LEU A 469 -3.97 -20.29 13.16
CA LEU A 469 -3.98 -18.91 12.68
C LEU A 469 -2.55 -18.33 12.63
N HIS A 470 -2.21 -17.65 11.55
CA HIS A 470 -0.98 -16.87 11.44
C HIS A 470 -1.19 -15.45 12.00
N THR A 471 -0.28 -14.98 12.84
CA THR A 471 -0.31 -13.63 13.40
C THR A 471 0.99 -12.88 13.08
N PHE A 472 0.89 -11.59 12.77
CA PHE A 472 2.01 -10.77 12.31
C PHE A 472 2.18 -9.53 13.19
N CYS A 473 3.41 -9.28 13.64
CA CYS A 473 3.79 -8.07 14.35
C CYS A 473 5.03 -7.46 13.71
N ILE A 474 5.16 -6.13 13.78
CA ILE A 474 6.39 -5.43 13.39
C ILE A 474 6.77 -4.41 14.45
N GLY A 475 8.07 -4.26 14.68
CA GLY A 475 8.60 -3.24 15.58
C GLY A 475 10.12 -3.11 15.48
N LEU A 476 10.65 -2.07 16.10
CA LEU A 476 12.08 -2.00 16.41
C LEU A 476 12.41 -3.09 17.45
N LYS A 477 13.62 -3.63 17.41
CA LYS A 477 14.03 -4.69 18.34
C LYS A 477 13.84 -4.25 19.78
N GLY A 478 13.08 -5.03 20.56
CA GLY A 478 12.77 -4.74 21.95
C GLY A 478 11.57 -3.82 22.17
N SER A 479 10.78 -3.51 21.14
CA SER A 479 9.61 -2.66 21.29
C SER A 479 8.53 -3.27 22.19
N PRO A 480 7.72 -2.42 22.89
CA PRO A 480 6.62 -2.89 23.72
C PRO A 480 5.58 -3.74 22.98
N ASP A 481 5.30 -3.41 21.72
CA ASP A 481 4.32 -4.15 20.91
C ASP A 481 4.78 -5.56 20.60
N LEU A 482 6.07 -5.77 20.28
CA LEU A 482 6.59 -7.12 20.00
C LEU A 482 6.45 -8.03 21.23
N LYS A 483 6.78 -7.51 22.43
CA LYS A 483 6.66 -8.27 23.68
C LYS A 483 5.21 -8.67 23.96
N ALA A 484 4.28 -7.73 23.82
CA ALA A 484 2.87 -8.00 24.09
C ALA A 484 2.21 -8.87 23.01
N ALA A 485 2.58 -8.68 21.74
CA ALA A 485 2.11 -9.51 20.64
C ALA A 485 2.54 -10.96 20.83
N ARG A 486 3.79 -11.21 21.23
CA ARG A 486 4.30 -12.54 21.58
C ARG A 486 3.46 -13.20 22.68
N GLU A 487 3.22 -12.48 23.77
CA GLU A 487 2.42 -13.00 24.88
C GLU A 487 1.00 -13.40 24.47
N VAL A 488 0.34 -12.55 23.67
CA VAL A 488 -1.00 -12.87 23.15
C VAL A 488 -0.94 -14.05 22.18
N ALA A 489 0.08 -14.10 21.33
CA ALA A 489 0.23 -15.17 20.37
C ALA A 489 0.46 -16.53 21.05
N ASP A 490 1.26 -16.56 22.11
CA ASP A 490 1.53 -17.75 22.93
C ASP A 490 0.25 -18.21 23.66
N TYR A 491 -0.52 -17.27 24.23
CA TYR A 491 -1.81 -17.56 24.86
C TYR A 491 -2.83 -18.15 23.88
N LEU A 492 -2.88 -17.62 22.65
CA LEU A 492 -3.82 -18.07 21.62
C LEU A 492 -3.32 -19.30 20.82
N GLY A 493 -2.06 -19.71 20.98
CA GLY A 493 -1.47 -20.81 20.22
C GLY A 493 -1.29 -20.52 18.72
N THR A 494 -1.14 -19.25 18.34
CA THR A 494 -1.02 -18.84 16.93
C THR A 494 0.39 -19.06 16.39
N ARG A 495 0.51 -19.23 15.07
CA ARG A 495 1.81 -19.21 14.39
C ARG A 495 2.27 -17.75 14.24
N HIS A 496 3.04 -17.30 15.22
CA HIS A 496 3.45 -15.90 15.31
C HIS A 496 4.70 -15.58 14.49
N HIS A 497 4.62 -14.50 13.72
CA HIS A 497 5.71 -13.94 12.93
C HIS A 497 6.04 -12.55 13.46
N GLU A 498 7.22 -12.43 14.07
CA GLU A 498 7.78 -11.14 14.46
C GLU A 498 8.71 -10.63 13.37
N PHE A 499 8.43 -9.42 12.89
CA PHE A 499 9.30 -8.73 11.97
C PHE A 499 9.99 -7.56 12.66
N TYR A 500 11.26 -7.40 12.33
CA TYR A 500 12.05 -6.26 12.75
C TYR A 500 12.28 -5.32 11.58
N PHE A 501 12.40 -4.03 11.87
CA PHE A 501 12.97 -3.04 10.97
C PHE A 501 13.92 -2.15 11.77
N THR A 502 14.77 -1.43 11.07
CA THR A 502 15.64 -0.39 11.63
C THR A 502 15.07 0.98 11.33
N VAL A 503 15.47 1.98 12.11
CA VAL A 503 15.11 3.39 11.84
C VAL A 503 15.51 3.79 10.43
N GLN A 504 16.70 3.37 9.97
CA GLN A 504 17.18 3.65 8.62
C GLN A 504 16.29 3.03 7.53
N GLU A 505 15.95 1.74 7.65
CA GLU A 505 15.01 1.09 6.70
C GLU A 505 13.65 1.80 6.67
N GLY A 506 13.20 2.33 7.81
CA GLY A 506 11.99 3.16 7.88
C GLY A 506 12.15 4.49 7.13
N ILE A 507 13.26 5.20 7.34
CA ILE A 507 13.56 6.47 6.66
C ILE A 507 13.68 6.26 5.15
N ASP A 508 14.38 5.22 4.71
CA ASP A 508 14.59 4.88 3.30
C ASP A 508 13.25 4.58 2.58
N ALA A 509 12.26 4.05 3.32
CA ALA A 509 10.95 3.74 2.79
C ALA A 509 9.99 4.95 2.71
N LEU A 510 10.33 6.11 3.28
CA LEU A 510 9.40 7.25 3.39
C LEU A 510 8.89 7.75 2.03
N GLU A 511 9.77 7.76 1.02
CA GLU A 511 9.40 8.23 -0.33
C GLU A 511 8.33 7.31 -0.96
N GLU A 512 8.53 5.99 -0.90
CA GLU A 512 7.55 5.00 -1.37
C GLU A 512 6.27 5.02 -0.54
N VAL A 513 6.37 5.15 0.78
CA VAL A 513 5.20 5.25 1.66
C VAL A 513 4.35 6.46 1.29
N ILE A 514 4.94 7.65 1.13
CA ILE A 514 4.19 8.86 0.77
C ILE A 514 3.54 8.72 -0.61
N TYR A 515 4.24 8.12 -1.58
CA TYR A 515 3.68 7.80 -2.89
C TYR A 515 2.48 6.86 -2.80
N HIS A 516 2.58 5.78 -2.02
CA HIS A 516 1.50 4.79 -1.89
C HIS A 516 0.31 5.32 -1.10
N ILE A 517 0.53 5.97 0.05
CA ILE A 517 -0.54 6.44 0.93
C ILE A 517 -1.23 7.69 0.37
N GLU A 518 -0.49 8.51 -0.40
CA GLU A 518 -1.00 9.72 -1.05
C GLU A 518 -1.41 10.80 -0.03
N THR A 519 -0.57 11.00 0.99
CA THR A 519 -0.79 12.00 2.04
C THR A 519 0.53 12.61 2.51
N TYR A 520 0.45 13.79 3.13
CA TYR A 520 1.54 14.43 3.87
C TYR A 520 1.23 14.59 5.36
N ASP A 521 0.17 13.93 5.86
CA ASP A 521 -0.15 13.92 7.28
C ASP A 521 0.90 13.15 8.09
N VAL A 522 1.48 13.83 9.09
CA VAL A 522 2.59 13.32 9.90
C VAL A 522 2.22 12.04 10.63
N THR A 523 1.04 12.02 11.27
CA THR A 523 0.59 10.86 12.06
C THR A 523 0.39 9.64 11.18
N THR A 524 -0.24 9.86 10.02
CA THR A 524 -0.53 8.81 9.05
C THR A 524 0.77 8.24 8.49
N ILE A 525 1.76 9.07 8.11
CA ILE A 525 3.05 8.59 7.56
C ILE A 525 3.85 7.82 8.62
N ARG A 526 3.94 8.33 9.85
CA ARG A 526 4.62 7.66 10.97
C ARG A 526 4.07 6.25 11.19
N ALA A 527 2.75 6.09 11.18
CA ALA A 527 2.10 4.80 11.40
C ALA A 527 2.03 3.91 10.14
N SER A 528 2.01 4.49 8.94
CA SER A 528 1.95 3.74 7.68
C SER A 528 3.28 3.06 7.36
N THR A 529 4.40 3.67 7.73
CA THR A 529 5.73 3.15 7.37
C THR A 529 5.99 1.73 7.92
N PRO A 530 5.79 1.44 9.23
CA PRO A 530 5.92 0.07 9.73
C PRO A 530 4.88 -0.87 9.10
N MET A 531 3.65 -0.41 8.88
CA MET A 531 2.61 -1.24 8.28
C MET A 531 2.96 -1.63 6.83
N PHE A 532 3.49 -0.71 6.04
CA PHE A 532 3.99 -0.93 4.69
C PHE A 532 5.11 -1.98 4.67
N LEU A 533 6.11 -1.82 5.54
CA LEU A 533 7.23 -2.77 5.65
C LEU A 533 6.77 -4.16 6.12
N MET A 534 5.80 -4.22 7.04
CA MET A 534 5.19 -5.46 7.48
C MET A 534 4.45 -6.16 6.34
N SER A 535 3.67 -5.43 5.56
CA SER A 535 2.92 -5.98 4.43
C SER A 535 3.83 -6.58 3.36
N ARG A 536 4.98 -5.96 3.09
CA ARG A 536 6.01 -6.54 2.22
C ARG A 536 6.43 -7.94 2.67
N LYS A 537 6.67 -8.11 3.98
CA LYS A 537 7.07 -9.39 4.57
C LYS A 537 5.92 -10.39 4.58
N ILE A 538 4.70 -9.97 4.89
CA ILE A 538 3.49 -10.81 4.83
C ILE A 538 3.29 -11.37 3.43
N LYS A 539 3.40 -10.53 2.40
CA LYS A 539 3.30 -10.96 1.00
C LYS A 539 4.34 -12.02 0.64
N SER A 540 5.57 -11.88 1.12
CA SER A 540 6.65 -12.86 0.87
C SER A 540 6.37 -14.26 1.47
N LEU A 541 5.48 -14.34 2.46
CA LEU A 541 5.01 -15.60 3.06
C LEU A 541 3.81 -16.20 2.31
N GLY A 542 3.36 -15.59 1.21
CA GLY A 542 2.22 -16.05 0.42
C GLY A 542 0.85 -15.68 0.99
N VAL A 543 0.80 -14.88 2.05
CA VAL A 543 -0.46 -14.41 2.65
C VAL A 543 -1.02 -13.24 1.85
N LYS A 544 -2.29 -13.32 1.48
CA LYS A 544 -2.97 -12.31 0.66
C LYS A 544 -3.98 -11.47 1.41
N MET A 545 -4.43 -11.91 2.59
CA MET A 545 -5.44 -11.20 3.39
C MET A 545 -5.05 -11.18 4.87
N VAL A 546 -5.31 -10.06 5.53
CA VAL A 546 -5.15 -9.92 6.97
C VAL A 546 -6.35 -9.23 7.61
N LEU A 547 -6.70 -9.66 8.83
CA LEU A 547 -7.61 -8.92 9.70
C LEU A 547 -6.82 -7.90 10.53
N SER A 548 -7.43 -6.75 10.81
CA SER A 548 -6.87 -5.67 11.61
C SER A 548 -7.88 -5.11 12.62
N GLY A 549 -7.38 -4.49 13.69
CA GLY A 549 -8.16 -3.90 14.78
C GLY A 549 -8.59 -2.44 14.58
N GLU A 550 -8.37 -1.86 13.39
CA GLU A 550 -8.67 -0.45 13.13
C GLU A 550 -10.16 -0.12 13.27
N GLY A 551 -10.46 1.10 13.73
CA GLY A 551 -11.81 1.60 13.96
C GLY A 551 -12.30 1.45 15.40
N SER A 552 -11.66 0.59 16.21
CA SER A 552 -12.06 0.38 17.62
C SER A 552 -11.95 1.67 18.45
N ASP A 553 -10.81 2.37 18.34
CA ASP A 553 -10.54 3.59 19.10
C ASP A 553 -11.55 4.70 18.74
N GLU A 554 -11.93 4.82 17.47
CA GLU A 554 -12.93 5.76 16.97
C GLU A 554 -14.33 5.48 17.50
N ILE A 555 -14.73 4.21 17.57
CA ILE A 555 -16.08 3.82 17.98
C ILE A 555 -16.26 3.93 19.49
N PHE A 556 -15.22 3.59 20.26
CA PHE A 556 -15.30 3.44 21.72
C PHE A 556 -14.61 4.55 22.51
N GLY A 557 -14.05 5.57 21.85
CA GLY A 557 -13.32 6.64 22.52
C GLY A 557 -12.03 6.13 23.17
N GLY A 558 -11.23 5.39 22.39
CA GLY A 558 -10.06 4.66 22.89
C GLY A 558 -8.75 5.44 22.93
N TYR A 559 -8.67 6.58 22.24
CA TYR A 559 -7.51 7.46 22.34
C TYR A 559 -7.42 8.09 23.73
N LEU A 560 -6.19 8.28 24.23
CA LEU A 560 -5.95 8.82 25.57
C LEU A 560 -6.56 10.22 25.78
N TYR A 561 -6.75 10.99 24.71
CA TYR A 561 -7.38 12.31 24.79
C TYR A 561 -8.87 12.24 25.22
N PHE A 562 -9.56 11.10 25.01
CA PHE A 562 -10.93 10.90 25.49
C PHE A 562 -11.05 10.86 27.02
N HIS A 563 -9.94 10.68 27.76
CA HIS A 563 -9.93 10.84 29.23
C HIS A 563 -10.30 12.27 29.65
N LYS A 564 -10.15 13.24 28.75
CA LYS A 564 -10.49 14.66 28.98
C LYS A 564 -11.84 15.06 28.38
N ALA A 565 -12.61 14.12 27.84
CA ALA A 565 -13.94 14.42 27.32
C ALA A 565 -14.81 15.01 28.45
N PRO A 566 -15.40 16.20 28.27
CA PRO A 566 -16.08 16.92 29.35
C PRO A 566 -17.39 16.26 29.78
N ASN A 567 -18.08 15.60 28.85
CA ASN A 567 -19.36 14.92 29.05
C ASN A 567 -19.60 13.87 27.94
N LYS A 568 -20.70 13.12 28.08
CA LYS A 568 -21.03 12.01 27.19
C LYS A 568 -21.44 12.48 25.80
N GLU A 569 -22.03 13.68 25.70
CA GLU A 569 -22.46 14.29 24.44
C GLU A 569 -21.24 14.65 23.58
N GLU A 570 -20.25 15.33 24.15
CA GLU A 570 -18.99 15.69 23.48
C GLU A 570 -18.19 14.44 23.09
N LEU A 571 -18.14 13.42 23.95
CA LEU A 571 -17.55 12.11 23.60
C LEU A 571 -18.22 11.51 22.36
N HIS A 572 -19.55 11.48 22.32
CA HIS A 572 -20.28 10.91 21.18
C HIS A 572 -20.12 11.72 19.89
N GLN A 573 -20.19 13.04 19.99
CA GLN A 573 -19.98 13.90 18.82
C GLN A 573 -18.56 13.74 18.27
N GLU A 574 -17.56 13.60 19.13
CA GLU A 574 -16.19 13.32 18.70
C GLU A 574 -16.05 11.94 18.04
N THR A 575 -16.60 10.87 18.61
CA THR A 575 -16.56 9.54 17.98
C THR A 575 -17.26 9.55 16.62
N CYS A 576 -18.40 10.23 16.48
CA CYS A 576 -19.07 10.43 15.21
C CYS A 576 -18.20 11.20 14.19
N ARG A 577 -17.54 12.29 14.59
CA ARG A 577 -16.63 13.07 13.72
C ARG A 577 -15.40 12.26 13.30
N LYS A 578 -14.85 11.46 14.21
CA LYS A 578 -13.76 10.53 13.93
C LYS A 578 -14.17 9.45 12.94
N ILE A 579 -15.31 8.78 13.13
CA ILE A 579 -15.82 7.76 12.20
C ILE A 579 -16.06 8.35 10.81
N LYS A 580 -16.66 9.55 10.72
CA LYS A 580 -16.88 10.23 9.43
C LYS A 580 -15.59 10.53 8.66
N SER A 581 -14.47 10.69 9.38
CA SER A 581 -13.18 11.07 8.80
C SER A 581 -12.21 9.89 8.64
N LEU A 582 -12.58 8.68 9.10
CA LEU A 582 -11.72 7.49 9.06
C LEU A 582 -11.13 7.21 7.67
N HIS A 583 -11.89 7.47 6.61
CA HIS A 583 -11.48 7.28 5.23
C HIS A 583 -10.29 8.15 4.78
N LEU A 584 -9.94 9.18 5.55
CA LEU A 584 -8.81 10.09 5.31
C LEU A 584 -7.58 9.74 6.17
N TYR A 585 -7.75 8.86 7.17
CA TYR A 585 -6.71 8.55 8.16
C TYR A 585 -6.50 7.02 8.25
N ASP A 586 -7.09 6.35 9.23
CA ASP A 586 -6.79 4.95 9.56
C ASP A 586 -7.22 3.97 8.47
N CYS A 587 -8.38 4.18 7.82
CA CYS A 587 -8.76 3.36 6.66
C CYS A 587 -7.82 3.60 5.47
N LEU A 588 -7.39 4.85 5.26
CA LEU A 588 -6.45 5.21 4.19
C LEU A 588 -5.13 4.47 4.38
N ARG A 589 -4.55 4.56 5.59
CA ARG A 589 -3.33 3.87 5.98
C ARG A 589 -3.49 2.36 5.86
N ALA A 590 -4.50 1.78 6.52
CA ALA A 590 -4.69 0.34 6.58
C ALA A 590 -4.83 -0.25 5.18
N ASN A 591 -5.66 0.35 4.33
CA ASN A 591 -5.87 -0.16 2.98
C ASN A 591 -4.65 0.05 2.09
N LYS A 592 -4.10 1.28 2.00
CA LYS A 592 -3.04 1.58 1.03
C LYS A 592 -1.67 1.01 1.43
N SER A 593 -1.37 0.94 2.73
CA SER A 593 -0.11 0.32 3.19
C SER A 593 -0.06 -1.16 2.87
N THR A 594 -1.17 -1.89 3.08
CA THR A 594 -1.22 -3.32 2.77
C THR A 594 -1.35 -3.58 1.27
N SER A 595 -2.16 -2.77 0.58
CA SER A 595 -2.34 -2.90 -0.87
C SER A 595 -1.08 -2.57 -1.66
N ALA A 596 -0.14 -1.79 -1.11
CA ALA A 596 1.17 -1.55 -1.73
C ALA A 596 1.97 -2.86 -1.98
N TRP A 597 1.61 -3.94 -1.31
CA TRP A 597 2.24 -5.24 -1.47
C TRP A 597 1.22 -6.35 -1.83
N GLY A 598 0.06 -5.98 -2.38
CA GLY A 598 -0.97 -6.95 -2.78
C GLY A 598 -1.48 -7.78 -1.60
N VAL A 599 -1.72 -7.12 -0.47
CA VAL A 599 -2.34 -7.69 0.74
C VAL A 599 -3.62 -6.92 1.06
N GLU A 600 -4.74 -7.63 1.15
CA GLU A 600 -6.02 -7.08 1.57
C GLU A 600 -6.09 -6.95 3.10
N ALA A 601 -6.56 -5.79 3.58
CA ALA A 601 -6.86 -5.57 5.00
C ALA A 601 -8.36 -5.56 5.27
N ARG A 602 -8.81 -6.39 6.21
CA ARG A 602 -10.20 -6.47 6.68
C ARG A 602 -10.31 -5.92 8.11
N VAL A 603 -11.35 -5.12 8.36
CA VAL A 603 -11.51 -4.35 9.61
C VAL A 603 -12.86 -4.65 10.27
N PRO A 604 -12.95 -5.69 11.14
CA PRO A 604 -14.21 -6.12 11.77
C PRO A 604 -14.91 -5.06 12.61
N PHE A 605 -14.16 -4.16 13.27
CA PHE A 605 -14.76 -3.06 14.02
C PHE A 605 -15.54 -2.10 13.12
N LEU A 606 -15.22 -2.02 11.82
CA LEU A 606 -15.93 -1.14 10.89
C LEU A 606 -17.10 -1.81 10.16
N ASP A 607 -17.57 -2.92 10.70
CA ASP A 607 -18.77 -3.58 10.19
C ASP A 607 -20.02 -2.72 10.31
N LYS A 608 -20.83 -2.68 9.25
CA LYS A 608 -22.02 -1.83 9.18
C LYS A 608 -23.00 -2.10 10.32
N GLU A 609 -23.24 -3.36 10.66
CA GLU A 609 -24.14 -3.75 11.74
C GLU A 609 -23.50 -3.50 13.11
N PHE A 610 -22.21 -3.83 13.27
CA PHE A 610 -21.49 -3.61 14.53
C PHE A 610 -21.36 -2.13 14.89
N ILE A 611 -20.97 -1.25 13.95
CA ILE A 611 -20.91 0.20 14.18
C ILE A 611 -22.29 0.70 14.61
N ASN A 612 -23.36 0.33 13.89
CA ASN A 612 -24.70 0.79 14.21
C ASN A 612 -25.12 0.40 15.63
N LEU A 613 -24.80 -0.82 16.06
CA LEU A 613 -25.06 -1.29 17.42
C LEU A 613 -24.18 -0.54 18.44
N ALA A 614 -22.87 -0.52 18.23
CA ALA A 614 -21.91 0.07 19.16
C ALA A 614 -22.11 1.58 19.32
N MET A 615 -22.48 2.28 18.24
CA MET A 615 -22.78 3.72 18.25
C MET A 615 -24.15 4.06 18.80
N ASN A 616 -25.03 3.06 19.01
CA ASN A 616 -26.34 3.25 19.64
C ASN A 616 -26.30 3.03 21.17
N ILE A 617 -25.18 2.56 21.74
CA ILE A 617 -25.01 2.47 23.21
C ILE A 617 -24.96 3.88 23.81
N ASP A 618 -25.64 4.12 24.93
CA ASP A 618 -25.58 5.38 25.68
C ASP A 618 -24.10 5.74 25.96
N PRO A 619 -23.60 6.89 25.48
CA PRO A 619 -22.18 7.22 25.56
C PRO A 619 -21.68 7.35 27.00
N GLN A 620 -22.56 7.46 28.00
CA GLN A 620 -22.18 7.42 29.41
C GLN A 620 -21.40 6.15 29.78
N TRP A 621 -21.63 5.04 29.06
CA TRP A 621 -20.92 3.78 29.29
C TRP A 621 -19.52 3.79 28.68
N LYS A 622 -19.30 4.58 27.63
CA LYS A 622 -18.00 4.76 26.97
C LYS A 622 -17.10 5.78 27.67
N MET A 623 -17.66 6.63 28.52
CA MET A 623 -16.90 7.59 29.32
C MET A 623 -15.87 6.88 30.21
N VAL A 624 -14.64 7.38 30.18
CA VAL A 624 -13.61 7.01 31.16
C VAL A 624 -14.06 7.51 32.54
N ARG A 625 -14.12 6.60 33.50
CA ARG A 625 -14.57 6.87 34.88
C ARG A 625 -13.65 6.13 35.86
N PRO A 626 -12.46 6.69 36.17
CA PRO A 626 -11.52 6.07 37.09
C PRO A 626 -12.11 5.80 38.47
N ASP A 627 -13.05 6.65 38.91
CA ASP A 627 -13.82 6.49 40.15
C ASP A 627 -14.69 5.21 40.18
N LEU A 628 -15.01 4.67 39.01
CA LEU A 628 -15.73 3.41 38.82
C LEU A 628 -14.84 2.28 38.28
N GLY A 629 -13.52 2.49 38.23
CA GLY A 629 -12.57 1.54 37.62
C GLY A 629 -12.71 1.39 36.10
N ARG A 630 -13.32 2.36 35.41
CA ARG A 630 -13.50 2.34 33.96
C ARG A 630 -12.39 3.11 33.26
N ILE A 631 -11.59 2.39 32.48
CA ILE A 631 -10.58 2.94 31.58
C ILE A 631 -11.13 3.11 30.16
N GLU A 632 -10.33 3.62 29.23
CA GLU A 632 -10.74 3.73 27.82
C GLU A 632 -11.21 2.38 27.27
N LYS A 633 -12.26 2.42 26.44
CA LYS A 633 -12.89 1.22 25.85
C LYS A 633 -13.39 0.21 26.89
N TRP A 634 -13.71 0.65 28.12
CA TRP A 634 -14.18 -0.25 29.18
C TRP A 634 -15.36 -1.14 28.74
N VAL A 635 -16.32 -0.63 27.97
CA VAL A 635 -17.44 -1.44 27.45
C VAL A 635 -16.98 -2.62 26.60
N LEU A 636 -15.93 -2.44 25.79
CA LEU A 636 -15.36 -3.50 24.96
C LEU A 636 -14.60 -4.51 25.83
N ARG A 637 -13.78 -4.02 26.77
CA ARG A 637 -13.03 -4.87 27.71
C ARG A 637 -13.98 -5.71 28.56
N ASN A 638 -15.01 -5.09 29.13
CA ASN A 638 -16.04 -5.75 29.91
C ASN A 638 -16.85 -6.75 29.07
N ALA A 639 -17.17 -6.39 27.82
CA ALA A 639 -17.84 -7.32 26.91
C ALA A 639 -17.03 -8.59 26.68
N PHE A 640 -15.69 -8.57 26.73
CA PHE A 640 -14.82 -9.75 26.52
C PHE A 640 -14.21 -10.34 27.80
N ASP A 641 -14.57 -9.83 28.98
CA ASP A 641 -14.15 -10.36 30.27
C ASP A 641 -15.01 -11.58 30.65
N ASP A 642 -14.63 -12.73 30.09
CA ASP A 642 -15.28 -14.01 30.33
C ASP A 642 -14.44 -14.88 31.26
N GLU A 643 -14.91 -15.12 32.48
CA GLU A 643 -14.16 -15.94 33.46
C GLU A 643 -14.18 -17.44 33.13
N GLN A 644 -15.19 -17.91 32.39
CA GLN A 644 -15.33 -19.33 32.05
C GLN A 644 -14.54 -19.68 30.79
N LYS A 645 -14.56 -18.80 29.79
CA LYS A 645 -13.84 -18.96 28.53
C LYS A 645 -13.11 -17.65 28.17
N PRO A 646 -11.98 -17.32 28.83
CA PRO A 646 -11.31 -16.04 28.65
C PRO A 646 -10.75 -15.86 27.24
N TYR A 647 -11.03 -14.71 26.61
CA TYR A 647 -10.53 -14.39 25.26
C TYR A 647 -9.05 -14.01 25.29
N LEU A 648 -8.62 -13.37 26.36
CA LEU A 648 -7.27 -12.85 26.55
C LEU A 648 -6.87 -12.99 28.03
N PRO A 649 -5.56 -12.96 28.35
CA PRO A 649 -5.10 -12.76 29.72
C PRO A 649 -5.66 -11.47 30.30
N LYS A 650 -6.07 -11.46 31.58
CA LYS A 650 -6.72 -10.28 32.20
C LYS A 650 -5.85 -9.02 32.12
N HIS A 651 -4.53 -9.13 32.27
CA HIS A 651 -3.64 -7.96 32.20
C HIS A 651 -3.48 -7.41 30.78
N ILE A 652 -3.64 -8.23 29.73
CA ILE A 652 -3.74 -7.74 28.34
C ILE A 652 -5.11 -7.09 28.11
N LEU A 653 -6.19 -7.75 28.54
CA LEU A 653 -7.56 -7.27 28.37
C LEU A 653 -7.77 -5.89 29.01
N TYR A 654 -7.09 -5.59 30.11
CA TYR A 654 -7.14 -4.31 30.81
C TYR A 654 -5.87 -3.47 30.69
N ARG A 655 -4.96 -3.80 29.75
CA ARG A 655 -3.78 -2.98 29.44
C ARG A 655 -4.20 -1.60 28.91
N GLN A 656 -3.60 -0.53 29.44
CA GLN A 656 -3.83 0.84 28.94
C GLN A 656 -3.42 0.95 27.46
N LYS A 657 -4.11 1.84 26.72
CA LYS A 657 -3.82 2.11 25.32
C LYS A 657 -2.38 2.60 25.10
N GLU A 658 -1.68 1.90 24.21
CA GLU A 658 -0.45 2.35 23.55
C GLU A 658 -0.76 2.72 22.09
N GLN A 659 -0.28 3.87 21.60
CA GLN A 659 -0.47 4.27 20.21
C GLN A 659 0.52 3.54 19.30
N PHE A 660 0.09 3.14 18.10
CA PHE A 660 0.90 2.29 17.20
C PHE A 660 2.29 2.87 16.90
N SER A 661 2.40 4.16 16.63
CA SER A 661 3.69 4.82 16.34
C SER A 661 4.67 4.83 17.53
N ASP A 662 4.16 4.71 18.76
CA ASP A 662 4.98 4.63 19.98
C ASP A 662 5.27 3.16 20.33
N GLY A 663 4.28 2.29 20.18
CA GLY A 663 4.39 0.85 20.43
C GLY A 663 5.40 0.13 19.53
N VAL A 664 5.62 0.62 18.30
CA VAL A 664 6.68 0.12 17.40
C VAL A 664 8.09 0.44 17.88
N GLY A 665 8.27 1.37 18.82
CA GLY A 665 9.54 1.71 19.44
C GLY A 665 9.83 3.21 19.43
N TYR A 666 10.17 3.78 20.59
CA TYR A 666 10.29 5.23 20.78
C TYR A 666 11.29 5.92 19.83
N SER A 667 12.41 5.26 19.53
CA SER A 667 13.46 5.77 18.65
C SER A 667 13.03 5.91 17.19
N TRP A 668 11.89 5.34 16.78
CA TRP A 668 11.34 5.56 15.44
C TRP A 668 10.95 7.03 15.22
N ILE A 669 10.13 7.57 16.12
CA ILE A 669 9.68 8.96 16.02
C ILE A 669 10.85 9.93 16.19
N ASP A 670 11.76 9.64 17.12
CA ASP A 670 12.91 10.49 17.37
C ASP A 670 13.85 10.50 16.15
N GLY A 671 14.11 9.34 15.54
CA GLY A 671 14.88 9.24 14.31
C GLY A 671 14.25 9.98 13.12
N LEU A 672 12.93 9.97 12.98
CA LEU A 672 12.22 10.76 11.97
C LEU A 672 12.39 12.27 12.18
N LYS A 673 12.28 12.73 13.43
CA LYS A 673 12.48 14.14 13.78
C LYS A 673 13.92 14.56 13.52
N ASP A 674 14.89 13.75 13.90
CA ASP A 674 16.31 14.02 13.69
C ASP A 674 16.64 14.09 12.19
N HIS A 675 16.19 13.12 11.40
CA HIS A 675 16.33 13.14 9.95
C HIS A 675 15.72 14.40 9.33
N ALA A 676 14.48 14.75 9.70
CA ALA A 676 13.84 15.96 9.19
C ALA A 676 14.57 17.26 9.61
N ASN A 677 15.18 17.29 10.80
CA ASN A 677 15.98 18.42 11.27
C ASN A 677 17.24 18.64 10.44
N GLU A 678 17.83 17.56 9.91
CA GLU A 678 18.98 17.61 9.00
C GLU A 678 18.58 18.06 7.58
N GLN A 679 17.39 17.66 7.12
CA GLN A 679 16.93 17.95 5.75
C GLN A 679 16.24 19.33 5.60
N VAL A 680 15.67 19.87 6.68
CA VAL A 680 14.89 21.12 6.63
C VAL A 680 15.53 22.19 7.51
N THR A 681 15.97 23.28 6.89
CA THR A 681 16.55 24.43 7.62
C THR A 681 15.48 25.27 8.31
N ASP A 682 15.86 26.02 9.35
CA ASP A 682 14.95 26.96 10.02
C ASP A 682 14.45 28.04 9.05
N SER A 683 15.27 28.43 8.08
CA SER A 683 14.89 29.38 7.02
C SER A 683 13.76 28.81 6.15
N MET A 684 13.85 27.55 5.73
CA MET A 684 12.78 26.88 4.97
C MET A 684 11.46 26.89 5.76
N LEU A 685 11.50 26.51 7.03
CA LEU A 685 10.30 26.49 7.87
C LEU A 685 9.71 27.90 8.08
N SER A 686 10.56 28.91 8.31
CA SER A 686 10.11 30.30 8.49
C SER A 686 9.43 30.90 7.26
N HIS A 687 9.74 30.40 6.06
CA HIS A 687 9.13 30.82 4.79
C HIS A 687 8.10 29.81 4.27
N ALA A 688 7.72 28.80 5.06
CA ALA A 688 6.84 27.72 4.63
C ALA A 688 5.49 28.21 4.10
N SER A 689 4.93 29.30 4.64
CA SER A 689 3.66 29.86 4.18
C SER A 689 3.72 30.47 2.77
N PHE A 690 4.90 30.88 2.32
CA PHE A 690 5.11 31.37 0.95
C PHE A 690 5.25 30.22 -0.05
N VAL A 691 5.84 29.11 0.38
CA VAL A 691 6.06 27.91 -0.46
C VAL A 691 4.82 27.04 -0.51
N TYR A 692 4.21 26.82 0.65
CA TYR A 692 3.04 25.97 0.88
C TYR A 692 1.93 26.78 1.58
N PRO A 693 1.20 27.64 0.85
CA PRO A 693 0.15 28.47 1.44
C PRO A 693 -1.06 27.66 1.93
N GLU A 694 -1.35 26.53 1.28
CA GLU A 694 -2.39 25.59 1.69
C GLU A 694 -1.81 24.55 2.65
N ASN A 695 -2.46 24.32 3.79
CA ASN A 695 -2.00 23.41 4.85
C ASN A 695 -0.51 23.60 5.17
N THR A 696 -0.12 24.85 5.48
CA THR A 696 1.28 25.21 5.73
C THR A 696 1.89 24.31 6.81
N PRO A 697 3.03 23.64 6.53
CA PRO A 697 3.68 22.81 7.53
C PRO A 697 4.23 23.66 8.67
N THR A 698 3.93 23.28 9.90
CA THR A 698 4.33 23.99 11.12
C THR A 698 5.54 23.36 11.82
N THR A 699 5.99 22.19 11.35
CA THR A 699 7.17 21.48 11.84
C THR A 699 8.08 21.10 10.66
N LYS A 700 9.37 20.87 10.94
CA LYS A 700 10.34 20.42 9.93
C LYS A 700 9.97 19.06 9.35
N GLU A 701 9.47 18.15 10.17
CA GLU A 701 8.98 16.84 9.72
C GLU A 701 7.78 16.98 8.76
N ALA A 702 6.78 17.79 9.10
CA ALA A 702 5.67 18.08 8.20
C ALA A 702 6.14 18.71 6.88
N TYR A 703 7.14 19.61 6.95
CA TYR A 703 7.73 20.24 5.76
C TYR A 703 8.43 19.20 4.88
N TYR A 704 9.19 18.28 5.48
CA TYR A 704 9.89 17.22 4.78
C TYR A 704 8.92 16.31 4.02
N TYR A 705 7.87 15.80 4.71
CA TYR A 705 6.84 14.98 4.07
C TYR A 705 6.09 15.74 2.98
N ARG A 706 5.75 17.01 3.23
CA ARG A 706 5.10 17.86 2.22
C ARG A 706 5.97 18.04 0.98
N THR A 707 7.29 18.17 1.15
CA THR A 707 8.24 18.29 0.04
C THR A 707 8.26 17.02 -0.81
N ILE A 708 8.24 15.83 -0.19
CA ILE A 708 8.15 14.55 -0.92
C ILE A 708 6.81 14.44 -1.64
N PHE A 709 5.70 14.75 -0.96
CA PHE A 709 4.37 14.70 -1.56
C PHE A 709 4.26 15.58 -2.81
N GLU A 710 4.74 16.83 -2.76
CA GLU A 710 4.65 17.76 -3.89
C GLU A 710 5.54 17.35 -5.08
N ARG A 711 6.58 16.52 -4.87
CA ARG A 711 7.36 15.92 -5.97
C ARG A 711 6.51 14.95 -6.81
N PHE A 712 5.62 14.19 -6.17
CA PHE A 712 4.74 13.24 -6.85
C PHE A 712 3.42 13.86 -7.29
N PHE A 713 2.87 14.75 -6.47
CA PHE A 713 1.50 15.25 -6.62
C PHE A 713 1.43 16.78 -6.53
N PRO A 714 2.03 17.52 -7.50
CA PRO A 714 2.18 18.97 -7.43
C PRO A 714 0.88 19.77 -7.65
N LYS A 715 -0.21 19.13 -8.08
CA LYS A 715 -1.46 19.81 -8.45
C LYS A 715 -2.34 20.11 -7.23
N ASN A 716 -3.05 21.24 -7.25
CA ASN A 716 -3.98 21.66 -6.17
C ASN A 716 -5.03 20.59 -5.78
N PRO A 717 -5.66 19.85 -6.73
CA PRO A 717 -6.63 18.83 -6.37
C PRO A 717 -6.04 17.74 -5.48
N ALA A 718 -4.77 17.35 -5.69
CA ALA A 718 -4.08 16.37 -4.85
C ALA A 718 -3.99 16.84 -3.39
N ARG A 719 -3.54 18.08 -3.19
CA ARG A 719 -3.42 18.69 -1.86
C ARG A 719 -4.78 18.78 -1.16
N SER A 720 -5.84 19.07 -1.92
CA SER A 720 -7.20 19.16 -1.40
C SER A 720 -7.77 17.81 -0.92
N THR A 721 -7.15 16.68 -1.29
CA THR A 721 -7.52 15.36 -0.76
C THR A 721 -6.94 15.07 0.62
N VAL A 722 -5.94 15.84 1.05
CA VAL A 722 -5.29 15.68 2.36
C VAL A 722 -5.94 16.65 3.35
N PRO A 723 -6.53 16.16 4.45
CA PRO A 723 -7.21 17.03 5.41
C PRO A 723 -6.23 18.04 6.02
N GLY A 724 -6.71 19.27 6.17
CA GLY A 724 -5.99 20.35 6.84
C GLY A 724 -6.50 20.62 8.24
N GLY A 725 -5.74 21.40 9.00
CA GLY A 725 -6.11 21.88 10.33
C GLY A 725 -5.30 21.25 11.47
N PRO A 726 -5.45 21.78 12.69
CA PRO A 726 -4.74 21.25 13.85
C PRO A 726 -5.29 19.87 14.24
N SER A 727 -4.38 18.92 14.46
CA SER A 727 -4.66 17.61 15.05
C SER A 727 -3.57 17.27 16.06
N ILE A 728 -3.97 16.81 17.25
CA ILE A 728 -3.06 16.38 18.32
C ILE A 728 -3.49 14.98 18.74
N ALA A 729 -2.60 13.99 18.74
CA ALA A 729 -2.90 12.62 19.15
C ALA A 729 -4.14 12.01 18.44
N CYS A 730 -4.23 12.21 17.12
CA CYS A 730 -5.39 11.83 16.30
C CYS A 730 -6.71 12.56 16.64
N SER A 731 -6.68 13.62 17.45
CA SER A 731 -7.86 14.39 17.83
C SER A 731 -8.34 15.30 16.70
N THR A 732 -9.62 15.63 16.71
CA THR A 732 -10.14 16.74 15.91
C THR A 732 -9.81 18.09 16.55
N ALA A 733 -9.93 19.17 15.77
CA ALA A 733 -9.76 20.54 16.28
C ALA A 733 -10.69 20.86 17.47
N LYS A 734 -11.90 20.30 17.51
CA LYS A 734 -12.83 20.49 18.62
C LYS A 734 -12.35 19.82 19.91
N ALA A 735 -11.79 18.62 19.81
CA ALA A 735 -11.26 17.91 20.97
C ALA A 735 -10.03 18.61 21.58
N VAL A 736 -9.28 19.41 20.79
CA VAL A 736 -8.23 20.28 21.32
C VAL A 736 -8.78 21.32 22.30
N GLU A 737 -10.06 21.71 22.19
CA GLU A 737 -10.69 22.66 23.11
C GLU A 737 -11.00 22.06 24.50
N TRP A 738 -10.95 20.73 24.66
CA TRP A 738 -11.26 20.07 25.93
C TRP A 738 -10.19 20.28 27.00
N ASP A 739 -8.95 20.60 26.59
CA ASP A 739 -7.88 20.95 27.51
C ASP A 739 -7.03 22.11 26.97
N ALA A 740 -7.05 23.23 27.70
CA ALA A 740 -6.27 24.42 27.37
C ALA A 740 -4.76 24.14 27.28
N ALA A 741 -4.23 23.13 27.99
CA ALA A 741 -2.83 22.73 27.93
C ALA A 741 -2.43 22.17 26.55
N TRP A 742 -3.37 21.61 25.78
CA TRP A 742 -3.09 21.05 24.45
C TRP A 742 -2.91 22.08 23.36
N SER A 743 -3.54 23.25 23.49
CA SER A 743 -3.35 24.37 22.53
C SER A 743 -1.88 24.80 22.36
N LYS A 744 -1.00 24.42 23.30
CA LYS A 744 0.43 24.74 23.30
C LYS A 744 1.34 23.59 22.88
N ASN A 745 0.80 22.38 22.68
CA ASN A 745 1.59 21.23 22.26
C ASN A 745 1.43 21.01 20.75
N LEU A 746 2.55 21.00 20.03
CA LEU A 746 2.60 20.83 18.58
C LEU A 746 2.93 19.38 18.17
N ASP A 747 3.20 18.48 19.12
CA ASP A 747 3.46 17.07 18.79
C ASP A 747 2.13 16.34 18.53
N PRO A 748 1.92 15.80 17.32
CA PRO A 748 0.71 15.05 17.00
C PRO A 748 0.70 13.63 17.60
N SER A 749 1.76 13.19 18.29
CA SER A 749 1.79 11.87 18.96
C SER A 749 0.99 11.83 20.26
N GLY A 750 0.56 10.63 20.66
CA GLY A 750 -0.12 10.36 21.93
C GLY A 750 0.69 10.74 23.16
N ARG A 751 2.02 10.90 23.02
CA ARG A 751 2.91 11.49 24.04
C ARG A 751 2.46 12.89 24.50
N ALA A 752 1.66 13.58 23.67
CA ALA A 752 1.07 14.89 23.99
C ALA A 752 -0.05 14.85 25.05
N ALA A 753 -0.60 13.68 25.37
CA ALA A 753 -1.59 13.50 26.44
C ALA A 753 -0.93 13.53 27.84
N LEU A 754 -0.20 14.61 28.13
CA LEU A 754 0.47 14.88 29.41
C LEU A 754 -0.52 14.65 30.56
N GLY A 755 -0.12 13.83 31.54
CA GLY A 755 -0.91 13.53 32.73
C GLY A 755 -1.68 12.19 32.74
N VAL A 756 -1.82 11.51 31.60
CA VAL A 756 -2.71 10.32 31.47
C VAL A 756 -1.95 9.00 31.25
N HIS A 757 -0.77 9.05 30.65
CA HIS A 757 0.03 7.85 30.33
C HIS A 757 0.82 7.37 31.56
N GLU A 758 0.51 6.18 32.09
CA GLU A 758 1.16 5.69 33.31
C GLU A 758 2.65 5.39 33.09
N ALA A 759 3.02 4.79 31.95
CA ALA A 759 4.41 4.41 31.66
C ALA A 759 5.34 5.60 31.33
N ALA A 760 4.81 6.78 30.98
CA ALA A 760 5.64 7.97 30.74
C ALA A 760 6.33 8.45 32.03
N TYR A 761 5.85 8.02 33.19
CA TYR A 761 6.42 8.36 34.48
C TYR A 761 7.50 7.37 34.96
N GLU A 762 7.57 6.14 34.42
CA GLU A 762 8.59 5.17 34.85
C GLU A 762 9.98 5.53 34.29
N GLU A 763 10.10 5.89 33.00
CA GLU A 763 11.37 6.34 32.42
C GLU A 763 11.85 7.68 33.02
N ALA A 764 10.93 8.58 33.40
CA ALA A 764 11.27 9.84 34.07
C ALA A 764 11.79 9.63 35.49
N VAL A 765 11.38 8.55 36.17
CA VAL A 765 11.86 8.16 37.50
C VAL A 765 13.20 7.42 37.39
N GLU A 766 13.40 6.56 36.39
CA GLU A 766 14.70 5.95 36.12
C GLU A 766 15.77 6.98 35.69
N ALA A 767 15.44 7.93 34.82
CA ALA A 767 16.33 9.01 34.43
C ALA A 767 16.73 9.89 35.64
N LYS A 768 15.80 10.15 36.57
CA LYS A 768 16.12 10.85 37.82
C LYS A 768 17.01 10.02 38.75
N ASN A 769 16.78 8.72 38.85
CA ASN A 769 17.59 7.83 39.70
C ASN A 769 19.03 7.65 39.17
N VAL A 770 19.22 7.63 37.85
CA VAL A 770 20.56 7.60 37.22
C VAL A 770 21.30 8.93 37.42
N THR A 771 20.59 10.06 37.40
CA THR A 771 21.20 11.39 37.62
C THR A 771 21.61 11.61 39.09
N VAL A 772 20.91 11.00 40.05
CA VAL A 772 21.23 11.10 41.49
C VAL A 772 22.41 10.21 41.88
N MET A 773 22.69 9.13 41.14
CA MET A 773 23.81 8.21 41.43
C MET A 773 25.19 8.70 40.94
N ASN A 774 25.26 9.71 40.06
CA ASN A 774 26.52 10.19 39.45
C ASN A 774 26.90 11.65 39.81
N GLY A 775 26.33 12.22 40.87
CA GLY A 775 26.72 13.55 41.38
C GLY A 775 27.82 13.47 42.45
N PRO A 776 28.82 14.38 42.45
CA PRO A 776 29.89 14.37 43.45
C PRO A 776 29.33 14.69 44.84
N GLN A 777 29.61 13.81 45.82
CA GLN A 777 29.26 14.00 47.22
C GLN A 777 29.94 15.26 47.79
N GLN A 778 29.23 16.39 47.83
CA GLN A 778 29.58 17.51 48.69
C GLN A 778 28.91 17.34 50.06
N LYS A 779 29.73 17.09 51.08
CA LYS A 779 29.36 17.22 52.49
C LYS A 779 29.03 18.69 52.78
N ILE A 780 27.79 18.98 53.15
CA ILE A 780 27.43 20.23 53.82
C ILE A 780 26.73 19.87 55.14
N GLN A 781 27.45 20.10 56.24
CA GLN A 781 26.89 20.21 57.60
C GLN A 781 26.16 21.55 57.73
N GLY A 782 24.94 21.56 58.29
CA GLY A 782 24.32 22.82 58.70
C GLY A 782 22.84 22.77 59.02
N THR A 783 22.54 22.51 60.30
CA THR A 783 21.47 23.11 61.13
C THR A 783 20.01 23.05 60.68
N VAL A 784 19.24 22.26 61.45
CA VAL A 784 17.77 22.20 61.47
C VAL A 784 17.24 23.38 62.31
N GLU A 785 16.47 24.27 61.70
CA GLU A 785 15.53 25.13 62.43
C GLU A 785 14.09 24.80 61.99
N LYS A 786 13.32 24.35 62.98
CA LYS A 786 11.87 24.17 62.91
C LYS A 786 11.21 25.54 62.95
N THR A 787 10.29 25.80 62.04
CA THR A 787 9.21 26.77 62.31
C THR A 787 7.91 26.25 61.74
N ALA A 788 6.99 25.95 62.66
CA ALA A 788 5.60 25.70 62.39
C ALA A 788 4.86 27.04 62.40
N THR A 789 3.99 27.29 61.43
CA THR A 789 2.84 28.16 61.64
C THR A 789 1.69 27.76 60.72
N VAL A 790 0.54 27.64 61.36
CA VAL A 790 -0.79 27.36 60.85
C VAL A 790 -1.45 28.69 60.43
N ALA A 791 -2.06 28.73 59.25
CA ALA A 791 -3.33 29.39 58.93
C ALA A 791 -3.76 28.97 57.52
#